data_AF-A0A2V9PAW2-F1
#
_entry.id   AF-A0A2V9PAW2-F1
#
_cell.length_a   1.000
_cell.length_b   1.000
_cell.length_c   1.000
_cell.angle_alpha   90.00
_cell.angle_beta   90.00
_cell.angle_gamma   90.00
#
_symmetry.space_group_name_H-M   'P 1'
#
loop_
_entity.id
_entity.type
_entity.pdbx_description
1 polymer ?
#
loop_
_entity_poly.entity_id
_entity_poly.type
_entity_poly.pdbx_seq_one_letter_code
_entity_poly.pdbx_strand_id
1 'polypeptide(L)'
;MNSLVISNMILPGVVALLLFLVFTYLHEQSRQPYFRAWQMGWAAYTLHFLLDALSTMGAHHAAISFVASLMLVAMAVCILVSTRLTRRITSTERGEAFRPRWYEMLVAAGCIGLAFWNLQQPLTHGPLWLGITPDRLEIGLAAVLSYSSFHFYLIWRRRGSVAFWALSFSLLFWAVLMVFGQFKARFGGDLLGPVPQMLLGVSMVMVLFENERNAVQENALAFSKLDVDPMRLLLAGDLVPSMQSILERLVAPLPTNRAVICISERWRAVLPSVQMGFPPEFTARLDASGAGEYVCELAYRRGGFASFRNIRDMAEPLPAFPGGRFEQFRQALLAENIHNATAVSLQTREHNFGVILFPHAERRLFGDSNLRLLIGLALQIGLTLENYVVMHDAQRRTKEYQLLTQIGQAISSRLNQEEVLRTVQKELGQIFDTSNFYVAFQEGDQIVFHLEVEENRLMPRRQRKADNGLTEYILRTGQSLLIRSDLDRARERLGVTFVPERPAKSFCGAPILVNGRATGVMAAMSTNNEYVFEQRDLEVLRTAAGQVSVAIENARLFAEEQRRSRQFAFLNSVSKTAISSEDAEQMLAEIVGNIQKNFQFDHIGIGILDYATKEIEIRSEAGTTAHEKGKKIPLGTGIVGRVARSGEAALMNASEPGQLQGLLPGSRTVFCIPITYGDTLLGALNVESEKENAISPEDVLVMNTLADLLATALHNSFVFQKLQTQSITDGLTGIKTRRFFWEALSSEWKRASRSGRPFSVVLVDLDKFKEVNDTFGHLEGDLVLARVGRLLEQKCRQSNVVARYGGDEFIILMPETGAEQAQILAERLRLWLATDPMLAEHHITGSFGVGSFPVHGFSAESIIRVADAGMYISKKAGGDRVSTSEDSTQGESGALHRQVVSGYIEGFLQRERTGPEHLEELVNTLRKIAPGTAEKEAALLRDSIEALARTSESREENASGHGEAVAQYCEMIGRALRLSQPDLRELDFAGRVHDVGKMFVPERVLNKQSSLTDEEFGLLKEHPRLGGEILATVPNGERVQKAIEAHHECFDGSGYPAGLRGEEIPQWARILAVADAYANLTTDRHLAPGKTSEQAIAELEKYSGTKYDGMLVRILARELKAERSMNLGS
;
A
#
# COMPACT_ATOMS: atom_id res chain seq x y z
N MET A 1 73.97 -59.14 50.34
CA MET A 1 73.17 -58.31 51.27
C MET A 1 72.98 -56.85 50.79
N ASN A 2 73.30 -56.48 49.53
CA ASN A 2 73.32 -55.06 49.14
C ASN A 2 72.21 -54.58 48.19
N SER A 3 71.58 -55.43 47.34
CA SER A 3 70.53 -54.91 46.42
C SER A 3 69.15 -54.75 47.08
N LEU A 4 68.77 -55.66 47.99
CA LEU A 4 67.48 -55.62 48.68
C LEU A 4 67.35 -54.43 49.64
N VAL A 5 68.38 -54.11 50.43
CA VAL A 5 68.37 -52.95 51.35
C VAL A 5 68.32 -51.62 50.58
N ILE A 6 69.08 -51.52 49.48
CA ILE A 6 69.07 -50.33 48.61
C ILE A 6 67.68 -50.15 47.96
N SER A 7 67.09 -51.21 47.42
CA SER A 7 65.80 -51.15 46.73
C SER A 7 64.61 -50.94 47.66
N ASN A 8 64.61 -51.55 48.84
CA ASN A 8 63.43 -51.59 49.71
C ASN A 8 63.44 -50.54 50.84
N MET A 9 64.61 -50.00 51.19
CA MET A 9 64.73 -49.04 52.31
C MET A 9 65.31 -47.69 51.87
N ILE A 10 66.47 -47.70 51.19
CA ILE A 10 67.18 -46.45 50.86
C ILE A 10 66.46 -45.67 49.76
N LEU A 11 66.11 -46.31 48.64
CA LEU A 11 65.48 -45.63 47.52
C LEU A 11 64.10 -45.02 47.88
N PRO A 12 63.18 -45.73 48.56
CA PRO A 12 61.92 -45.15 49.03
C PRO A 12 62.12 -44.03 50.07
N GLY A 13 63.11 -44.14 50.95
CA GLY A 13 63.44 -43.11 51.94
C GLY A 13 63.95 -41.81 51.31
N VAL A 14 64.79 -41.90 50.28
CA VAL A 14 65.27 -40.72 49.52
C VAL A 14 64.13 -40.04 48.77
N VAL A 15 63.23 -40.82 48.15
CA VAL A 15 62.05 -40.26 47.46
C VAL A 15 61.13 -39.56 48.46
N ALA A 16 60.90 -40.13 49.65
CA ALA A 16 60.12 -39.50 50.71
C ALA A 16 60.75 -38.17 51.19
N LEU A 17 62.09 -38.12 51.33
CA LEU A 17 62.80 -36.89 51.71
C LEU A 17 62.68 -35.80 50.64
N LEU A 18 62.80 -36.15 49.36
CA LEU A 18 62.61 -35.20 48.25
C LEU A 18 61.19 -34.64 48.26
N LEU A 19 60.18 -35.49 48.48
CA LEU A 19 58.79 -35.04 48.60
C LEU A 19 58.61 -34.14 49.82
N PHE A 20 59.20 -34.45 50.98
CA PHE A 20 59.18 -33.54 52.13
C PHE A 20 59.70 -32.13 51.79
N LEU A 21 60.83 -32.03 51.06
CA LEU A 21 61.38 -30.74 50.63
C LEU A 21 60.46 -30.01 49.64
N VAL A 22 59.92 -30.72 48.64
CA VAL A 22 58.96 -30.14 47.68
C VAL A 22 57.73 -29.59 48.42
N PHE A 23 57.16 -30.36 49.34
CA PHE A 23 55.98 -29.93 50.11
C PHE A 23 56.29 -28.81 51.10
N THR A 24 57.53 -28.72 51.59
CA THR A 24 58.00 -27.58 52.39
C THR A 24 57.98 -26.30 51.56
N TYR A 25 58.57 -26.35 50.35
CA TYR A 25 58.54 -25.22 49.40
C TYR A 25 57.11 -24.82 49.01
N LEU A 26 56.26 -25.79 48.69
CA LEU A 26 54.85 -25.53 48.33
C LEU A 26 54.05 -24.91 49.49
N HIS A 27 54.33 -25.30 50.74
CA HIS A 27 53.68 -24.70 51.91
C HIS A 27 54.15 -23.25 52.12
N GLU A 28 55.44 -22.95 51.95
CA GLU A 28 55.93 -21.56 52.04
C GLU A 28 55.30 -20.65 50.97
N GLN A 29 55.15 -21.15 49.73
CA GLN A 29 54.59 -20.38 48.63
C GLN A 29 53.08 -20.15 48.77
N SER A 30 52.31 -21.19 49.08
CA SER A 30 50.84 -21.12 49.06
C SER A 30 50.20 -20.83 50.43
N ARG A 31 50.94 -21.04 51.53
CA ARG A 31 50.47 -20.99 52.92
C ARG A 31 49.23 -21.83 53.23
N GLN A 32 48.87 -22.78 52.36
CA GLN A 32 47.67 -23.59 52.56
C GLN A 32 47.90 -24.68 53.61
N PRO A 33 46.93 -24.95 54.50
CA PRO A 33 47.11 -25.85 55.64
C PRO A 33 47.22 -27.33 55.25
N TYR A 34 46.65 -27.73 54.11
CA TYR A 34 46.72 -29.13 53.66
C TYR A 34 48.13 -29.52 53.16
N PHE A 35 48.90 -28.60 52.56
CA PHE A 35 50.30 -28.87 52.22
C PHE A 35 51.16 -29.09 53.45
N ARG A 36 50.86 -28.39 54.55
CA ARG A 36 51.53 -28.63 55.83
C ARG A 36 51.27 -30.03 56.37
N ALA A 37 50.04 -30.53 56.23
CA ALA A 37 49.72 -31.91 56.60
C ALA A 37 50.51 -32.92 55.75
N TRP A 38 50.60 -32.72 54.43
CA TRP A 38 51.44 -33.56 53.56
C TRP A 38 52.93 -33.49 53.89
N GLN A 39 53.45 -32.29 54.15
CA GLN A 39 54.82 -32.07 54.59
C GLN A 39 55.12 -32.91 55.85
N MET A 40 54.29 -32.79 56.88
CA MET A 40 54.44 -33.57 58.11
C MET A 40 54.31 -35.08 57.87
N GLY A 41 53.44 -35.50 56.94
CA GLY A 41 53.29 -36.89 56.54
C GLY A 41 54.56 -37.46 55.89
N TRP A 42 55.15 -36.74 54.93
CA TRP A 42 56.42 -37.15 54.29
C TRP A 42 57.61 -37.10 55.25
N ALA A 43 57.62 -36.16 56.20
CA ALA A 43 58.62 -36.13 57.27
C ALA A 43 58.55 -37.38 58.15
N ALA A 44 57.35 -37.75 58.60
CA ALA A 44 57.13 -38.98 59.37
C ALA A 44 57.55 -40.23 58.57
N TYR A 45 57.20 -40.29 57.29
CA TYR A 45 57.54 -41.43 56.46
C TYR A 45 59.04 -41.55 56.14
N THR A 46 59.73 -40.42 55.99
CA THR A 46 61.21 -40.40 55.87
C THR A 46 61.85 -40.92 57.16
N LEU A 47 61.34 -40.50 58.32
CA LEU A 47 61.83 -40.93 59.62
C LEU A 47 61.55 -42.43 59.86
N HIS A 48 60.45 -42.97 59.34
CA HIS A 48 60.17 -44.41 59.35
C HIS A 48 61.30 -45.20 58.68
N PHE A 49 61.65 -44.90 57.42
CA PHE A 49 62.72 -45.62 56.71
C PHE A 49 64.10 -45.43 57.35
N LEU A 50 64.37 -44.26 57.94
CA LEU A 50 65.61 -44.03 58.68
C LEU A 50 65.69 -44.93 59.92
N LEU A 51 64.61 -45.02 60.71
CA LEU A 51 64.54 -45.86 61.91
C LEU A 51 64.55 -47.35 61.55
N ASP A 52 63.89 -47.73 60.46
CA ASP A 52 63.86 -49.10 59.95
C ASP A 52 65.27 -49.55 59.50
N ALA A 53 66.00 -48.68 58.79
CA ALA A 53 67.40 -48.90 58.41
C ALA A 53 68.33 -49.01 59.64
N LEU A 54 68.12 -48.18 60.66
CA LEU A 54 68.87 -48.27 61.92
C LEU A 54 68.57 -49.57 62.67
N SER A 55 67.32 -50.05 62.63
CA SER A 55 66.91 -51.30 63.29
C SER A 55 67.49 -52.56 62.63
N THR A 56 67.80 -52.50 61.34
CA THR A 56 68.38 -53.61 60.55
C THR A 56 69.91 -53.62 60.59
N MET A 57 70.56 -52.48 60.87
CA MET A 57 72.02 -52.37 61.00
C MET A 57 72.55 -52.61 62.42
N GLY A 58 71.70 -52.56 63.46
CA GLY A 58 72.04 -52.85 64.86
C GLY A 58 71.40 -54.15 65.39
N ALA A 59 71.77 -54.59 66.59
CA ALA A 59 71.07 -55.71 67.27
C ALA A 59 69.58 -55.34 67.41
N HIS A 60 68.68 -56.17 66.85
CA HIS A 60 67.24 -55.89 66.74
C HIS A 60 66.62 -55.37 68.06
N HIS A 61 66.48 -54.05 68.19
CA HIS A 61 65.81 -53.43 69.31
C HIS A 61 64.34 -53.23 68.99
N ALA A 62 63.48 -54.03 69.62
CA ALA A 62 62.02 -53.97 69.47
C ALA A 62 61.46 -52.54 69.64
N ALA A 63 62.06 -51.73 70.52
CA ALA A 63 61.69 -50.33 70.72
C ALA A 63 61.87 -49.46 69.46
N ILE A 64 62.95 -49.66 68.68
CA ILE A 64 63.21 -48.86 67.47
C ILE A 64 62.20 -49.24 66.37
N SER A 65 61.92 -50.52 66.20
CA SER A 65 60.90 -51.02 65.25
C SER A 65 59.48 -50.54 65.62
N PHE A 66 59.14 -50.48 66.91
CA PHE A 66 57.88 -49.88 67.37
C PHE A 66 57.76 -48.41 67.00
N VAL A 67 58.81 -47.62 67.24
CA VAL A 67 58.83 -46.19 66.89
C VAL A 67 58.77 -46.00 65.38
N ALA A 68 59.43 -46.85 64.59
CA ALA A 68 59.31 -46.85 63.13
C ALA A 68 57.87 -47.11 62.67
N SER A 69 57.17 -48.08 63.28
CA SER A 69 55.75 -48.35 63.01
C SER A 69 54.84 -47.18 63.40
N LEU A 70 55.14 -46.48 64.50
CA LEU A 70 54.39 -45.29 64.92
C LEU A 70 54.51 -44.15 63.90
N MET A 71 55.65 -44.02 63.23
CA MET A 71 55.84 -43.03 62.16
C MET A 71 54.98 -43.32 60.92
N LEU A 72 54.73 -44.58 60.58
CA LEU A 72 53.76 -44.93 59.52
C LEU A 72 52.33 -44.53 59.89
N VAL A 73 51.95 -44.73 61.16
CA VAL A 73 50.65 -44.28 61.66
C VAL A 73 50.54 -42.76 61.60
N ALA A 74 51.58 -42.04 62.03
CA ALA A 74 51.62 -40.58 61.94
C ALA A 74 51.46 -40.07 60.50
N MET A 75 52.12 -40.73 59.53
CA MET A 75 51.94 -40.43 58.12
C MET A 75 50.49 -40.62 57.65
N ALA A 76 49.87 -41.77 57.95
CA ALA A 76 48.49 -42.02 57.53
C ALA A 76 47.48 -41.04 58.16
N VAL A 77 47.69 -40.65 59.42
CA VAL A 77 46.89 -39.60 60.08
C VAL A 77 47.07 -38.25 59.37
N CYS A 78 48.29 -37.90 58.97
CA CYS A 78 48.55 -36.68 58.21
C CYS A 78 47.82 -36.67 56.85
N ILE A 79 47.79 -37.80 56.14
CA ILE A 79 47.05 -37.95 54.87
C ILE A 79 45.54 -37.81 55.10
N LEU A 80 45.01 -38.41 56.16
CA LEU A 80 43.60 -38.30 56.54
C LEU A 80 43.21 -36.85 56.88
N VAL A 81 44.03 -36.17 57.69
CA VAL A 81 43.86 -34.75 58.04
C VAL A 81 43.91 -33.89 56.79
N SER A 82 44.87 -34.13 55.89
CA SER A 82 44.94 -33.40 54.62
C SER A 82 43.69 -33.61 53.78
N THR A 83 43.18 -34.83 53.66
CA THR A 83 41.99 -35.14 52.85
C THR A 83 40.80 -34.29 53.30
N ARG A 84 40.68 -34.08 54.61
CA ARG A 84 39.61 -33.28 55.20
C ARG A 84 39.82 -31.77 55.04
N LEU A 85 41.06 -31.29 55.19
CA LEU A 85 41.41 -29.89 54.90
C LEU A 85 41.12 -29.54 53.44
N THR A 86 41.44 -30.44 52.50
CA THR A 86 41.11 -30.26 51.09
C THR A 86 39.60 -30.26 50.86
N ARG A 87 38.86 -31.19 51.48
CA ARG A 87 37.38 -31.22 51.41
C ARG A 87 36.74 -29.90 51.82
N ARG A 88 37.23 -29.29 52.91
CA ARG A 88 36.71 -28.03 53.45
C ARG A 88 36.91 -26.85 52.51
N ILE A 89 38.04 -26.77 51.81
CA ILE A 89 38.30 -25.72 50.81
C ILE A 89 37.40 -25.92 49.57
N THR A 90 37.05 -27.18 49.28
CA THR A 90 36.19 -27.54 48.15
C THR A 90 34.69 -27.53 48.44
N SER A 91 34.25 -27.35 49.70
CA SER A 91 32.85 -27.21 50.10
C SER A 91 32.50 -25.76 50.49
N THR A 92 31.20 -25.44 50.51
CA THR A 92 30.65 -24.10 50.82
C THR A 92 30.84 -23.62 52.27
N GLU A 93 31.48 -24.43 53.12
CA GLU A 93 31.65 -24.20 54.57
C GLU A 93 33.02 -23.55 54.90
N ARG A 94 33.30 -22.37 54.33
CA ARG A 94 34.61 -21.69 54.53
C ARG A 94 34.86 -21.20 55.97
N GLY A 95 33.86 -21.15 56.86
CA GLY A 95 33.91 -20.34 58.09
C GLY A 95 34.28 -20.98 59.45
N GLU A 96 34.23 -22.30 59.67
CA GLU A 96 34.32 -22.86 61.05
C GLU A 96 35.74 -23.16 61.58
N ALA A 97 36.01 -23.04 62.88
CA ALA A 97 37.34 -23.38 63.43
C ALA A 97 37.67 -24.89 63.28
N PHE A 98 38.91 -25.24 62.90
CA PHE A 98 39.33 -26.64 62.74
C PHE A 98 39.34 -27.37 64.09
N ARG A 99 38.51 -28.41 64.26
CA ARG A 99 38.52 -29.30 65.43
C ARG A 99 38.68 -30.78 65.00
N PRO A 100 39.61 -31.53 65.62
CA PRO A 100 39.77 -32.97 65.33
C PRO A 100 38.48 -33.71 65.71
N ARG A 101 38.02 -34.62 64.85
CA ARG A 101 36.80 -35.40 65.13
C ARG A 101 37.15 -36.70 65.87
N TRP A 102 36.25 -37.15 66.73
CA TRP A 102 36.45 -38.33 67.58
C TRP A 102 36.82 -39.60 66.80
N TYR A 103 36.29 -39.77 65.58
CA TYR A 103 36.63 -40.94 64.74
C TYR A 103 38.08 -40.89 64.20
N GLU A 104 38.68 -39.70 64.02
CA GLU A 104 40.10 -39.57 63.60
C GLU A 104 41.01 -40.01 64.74
N MET A 105 40.64 -39.64 65.98
CA MET A 105 41.31 -40.11 67.19
C MET A 105 41.12 -41.62 67.37
N LEU A 106 39.96 -42.18 67.04
CA LEU A 106 39.74 -43.63 67.04
C LEU A 106 40.53 -44.38 65.98
N VAL A 107 40.63 -43.84 64.76
CA VAL A 107 41.45 -44.43 63.69
C VAL A 107 42.93 -44.40 64.07
N ALA A 108 43.42 -43.27 64.61
CA ALA A 108 44.77 -43.16 65.13
C ALA A 108 45.02 -44.13 66.30
N ALA A 109 44.11 -44.19 67.29
CA ALA A 109 44.21 -45.11 68.42
C ALA A 109 44.15 -46.58 67.99
N GLY A 110 43.30 -46.92 67.00
CA GLY A 110 43.21 -48.24 66.41
C GLY A 110 44.50 -48.65 65.69
N CYS A 111 45.08 -47.76 64.89
CA CYS A 111 46.37 -48.01 64.22
C CYS A 111 47.53 -48.11 65.21
N ILE A 112 47.54 -47.30 66.29
CA ILE A 112 48.52 -47.40 67.39
C ILE A 112 48.37 -48.74 68.12
N GLY A 113 47.13 -49.18 68.38
CA GLY A 113 46.84 -50.48 68.98
C GLY A 113 47.33 -51.64 68.11
N LEU A 114 47.16 -51.54 66.78
CA LEU A 114 47.70 -52.52 65.84
C LEU A 114 49.23 -52.51 65.78
N ALA A 115 49.88 -51.34 65.86
CA ALA A 115 51.34 -51.22 65.95
C ALA A 115 51.89 -51.81 67.27
N PHE A 116 51.18 -51.62 68.39
CA PHE A 116 51.55 -52.20 69.69
C PHE A 116 51.36 -53.72 69.71
N TRP A 117 50.30 -54.22 69.06
CA TRP A 117 50.08 -55.65 68.91
C TRP A 117 51.18 -56.31 68.05
N ASN A 118 51.65 -55.62 67.02
CA ASN A 118 52.73 -56.10 66.16
C ASN A 118 54.06 -56.24 66.93
N LEU A 119 54.29 -55.41 67.95
CA LEU A 119 55.46 -55.49 68.84
C LEU A 119 55.55 -56.81 69.64
N GLN A 120 54.43 -57.49 69.88
CA GLN A 120 54.37 -58.71 70.70
C GLN A 120 54.66 -60.02 69.94
N GLN A 121 54.95 -59.96 68.63
CA GLN A 121 55.23 -61.14 67.80
C GLN A 121 56.74 -61.44 67.68
N PRO A 122 57.38 -61.86 68.77
CA PRO A 122 58.37 -62.93 68.63
C PRO A 122 58.32 -63.89 69.83
N LEU A 123 57.44 -64.92 69.85
CA LEU A 123 57.60 -66.06 70.78
C LEU A 123 56.67 -67.30 70.59
N THR A 124 55.82 -67.39 69.56
CA THR A 124 55.01 -68.61 69.36
C THR A 124 54.95 -68.99 67.88
N HIS A 125 55.60 -70.09 67.47
CA HIS A 125 55.05 -71.24 66.71
C HIS A 125 56.14 -72.13 66.05
N GLY A 126 55.97 -73.46 66.17
CA GLY A 126 56.84 -74.53 65.65
C GLY A 126 56.56 -74.94 64.18
N PRO A 127 57.18 -76.05 63.69
CA PRO A 127 57.53 -76.21 62.27
C PRO A 127 56.41 -76.73 61.34
N LEU A 128 55.14 -76.66 61.72
CA LEU A 128 54.04 -77.22 60.92
C LEU A 128 52.77 -76.35 61.02
N TRP A 129 52.82 -75.15 60.45
CA TRP A 129 51.63 -74.32 60.16
C TRP A 129 51.91 -73.44 58.93
N LEU A 130 50.94 -73.35 58.00
CA LEU A 130 51.03 -72.51 56.79
C LEU A 130 51.13 -71.02 57.18
N GLY A 131 52.36 -70.49 57.16
CA GLY A 131 52.69 -69.13 57.59
C GLY A 131 52.26 -68.03 56.62
N ILE A 132 51.06 -67.51 56.82
CA ILE A 132 50.65 -66.16 56.37
C ILE A 132 50.03 -65.47 57.59
N THR A 133 50.82 -64.73 58.36
CA THR A 133 50.26 -63.73 59.29
C THR A 133 50.49 -62.37 58.66
N PRO A 134 49.44 -61.71 58.15
CA PRO A 134 49.62 -60.40 57.58
C PRO A 134 50.05 -59.40 58.65
N ASP A 135 50.89 -58.43 58.28
CA ASP A 135 51.18 -57.32 59.18
C ASP A 135 49.89 -56.49 59.33
N ARG A 136 49.22 -56.67 60.47
CA ARG A 136 47.89 -56.10 60.73
C ARG A 136 47.91 -54.58 60.67
N LEU A 137 49.07 -53.96 60.87
CA LEU A 137 49.26 -52.52 60.74
C LEU A 137 49.09 -52.07 59.28
N GLU A 138 49.66 -52.79 58.30
CA GLU A 138 49.57 -52.44 56.89
C GLU A 138 48.13 -52.52 56.36
N ILE A 139 47.34 -53.48 56.83
CA ILE A 139 45.90 -53.57 56.50
C ILE A 139 45.15 -52.35 57.05
N GLY A 140 45.46 -51.92 58.28
CA GLY A 140 44.89 -50.71 58.88
C GLY A 140 45.25 -49.45 58.09
N LEU A 141 46.52 -49.30 57.70
CA LEU A 141 47.00 -48.18 56.90
C LEU A 141 46.36 -48.18 55.50
N ALA A 142 46.23 -49.35 54.86
CA ALA A 142 45.57 -49.50 53.57
C ALA A 142 44.08 -49.08 53.62
N ALA A 143 43.38 -49.35 54.72
CA ALA A 143 42.01 -48.88 54.91
C ALA A 143 41.91 -47.34 54.99
N VAL A 144 42.85 -46.70 55.70
CA VAL A 144 42.92 -45.23 55.80
C VAL A 144 43.23 -44.59 54.44
N LEU A 145 44.16 -45.16 53.69
CA LEU A 145 44.50 -44.70 52.33
C LEU A 145 43.34 -44.93 51.35
N SER A 146 42.64 -46.06 51.44
CA SER A 146 41.44 -46.34 50.61
C SER A 146 40.29 -45.38 50.91
N TYR A 147 40.06 -45.05 52.18
CA TYR A 147 39.10 -44.02 52.59
C TYR A 147 39.47 -42.65 52.01
N SER A 148 40.75 -42.26 52.16
CA SER A 148 41.26 -41.00 51.63
C SER A 148 41.12 -40.94 50.11
N SER A 149 41.45 -42.04 49.43
CA SER A 149 41.26 -42.21 47.99
C SER A 149 39.80 -42.04 47.56
N PHE A 150 38.86 -42.70 48.23
CA PHE A 150 37.44 -42.60 47.91
C PHE A 150 36.93 -41.15 48.03
N HIS A 151 37.42 -40.39 49.01
CA HIS A 151 37.06 -38.99 49.14
C HIS A 151 37.62 -38.11 48.03
N PHE A 152 38.87 -38.33 47.60
CA PHE A 152 39.41 -37.62 46.44
C PHE A 152 38.71 -38.02 45.14
N TYR A 153 38.26 -39.27 44.99
CA TYR A 153 37.42 -39.72 43.88
C TYR A 153 36.09 -38.97 43.81
N LEU A 154 35.44 -38.75 44.96
CA LEU A 154 34.20 -37.95 45.02
C LEU A 154 34.45 -36.48 44.63
N ILE A 155 35.58 -35.90 45.04
CA ILE A 155 35.97 -34.54 44.64
C ILE A 155 36.21 -34.48 43.12
N TRP A 156 36.92 -35.47 42.56
CA TRP A 156 37.10 -35.61 41.13
C TRP A 156 35.76 -35.64 40.38
N ARG A 157 34.83 -36.52 40.76
CA ARG A 157 33.51 -36.61 40.10
C ARG A 157 32.74 -35.28 40.10
N ARG A 158 32.90 -34.45 41.14
CA ARG A 158 32.23 -33.15 41.23
C ARG A 158 32.90 -32.07 40.39
N ARG A 159 34.24 -32.08 40.27
CA ARG A 159 35.01 -31.01 39.62
C ARG A 159 35.52 -31.35 38.22
N GLY A 160 35.46 -32.62 37.81
CA GLY A 160 36.05 -33.09 36.54
C GLY A 160 37.58 -32.97 36.48
N SER A 161 38.27 -32.81 37.61
CA SER A 161 39.73 -32.53 37.64
C SER A 161 40.58 -33.80 37.54
N VAL A 162 41.37 -33.89 36.47
CA VAL A 162 42.25 -35.03 36.23
C VAL A 162 43.28 -35.19 37.37
N ALA A 163 43.68 -34.10 38.01
CA ALA A 163 44.62 -34.13 39.12
C ALA A 163 44.05 -34.84 40.37
N PHE A 164 42.78 -34.58 40.73
CA PHE A 164 42.14 -35.26 41.86
C PHE A 164 41.87 -36.74 41.57
N TRP A 165 41.62 -37.10 40.30
CA TRP A 165 41.56 -38.50 39.88
C TRP A 165 42.90 -39.20 40.05
N ALA A 166 43.99 -38.61 39.55
CA ALA A 166 45.33 -39.16 39.67
C ALA A 166 45.74 -39.32 41.14
N LEU A 167 45.39 -38.36 42.00
CA LEU A 167 45.65 -38.43 43.44
C LEU A 167 44.88 -39.56 44.13
N SER A 168 43.59 -39.69 43.81
CA SER A 168 42.75 -40.79 44.29
C SER A 168 43.28 -42.16 43.85
N PHE A 169 43.60 -42.28 42.55
CA PHE A 169 44.17 -43.50 41.99
C PHE A 169 45.50 -43.85 42.66
N SER A 170 46.38 -42.87 42.86
CA SER A 170 47.69 -43.09 43.50
C SER A 170 47.55 -43.58 44.94
N LEU A 171 46.60 -43.02 45.71
CA LEU A 171 46.31 -43.47 47.07
C LEU A 171 45.69 -44.88 47.10
N LEU A 172 44.79 -45.19 46.17
CA LEU A 172 44.19 -46.53 46.07
C LEU A 172 45.23 -47.55 45.64
N PHE A 173 46.05 -47.21 44.64
CA PHE A 173 47.14 -48.03 44.16
C PHE A 173 48.14 -48.31 45.29
N TRP A 174 48.45 -47.31 46.12
CA TRP A 174 49.29 -47.51 47.29
C TRP A 174 48.66 -48.44 48.33
N ALA A 175 47.36 -48.26 48.63
CA ALA A 175 46.62 -49.14 49.53
C ALA A 175 46.58 -50.59 49.02
N VAL A 176 46.32 -50.78 47.73
CA VAL A 176 46.32 -52.09 47.07
C VAL A 176 47.71 -52.71 47.12
N LEU A 177 48.78 -51.96 46.85
CA LEU A 177 50.15 -52.47 46.97
C LEU A 177 50.54 -52.81 48.41
N MET A 178 50.04 -52.12 49.43
CA MET A 178 50.24 -52.52 50.83
C MET A 178 49.58 -53.88 51.11
N VAL A 179 48.36 -54.10 50.60
CA VAL A 179 47.66 -55.39 50.74
C VAL A 179 48.28 -56.51 49.88
N PHE A 180 48.76 -56.18 48.67
CA PHE A 180 49.37 -57.14 47.73
C PHE A 180 50.87 -57.38 47.95
N GLY A 181 51.62 -56.43 48.50
CA GLY A 181 53.05 -56.58 48.83
C GLY A 181 53.27 -57.71 49.82
N GLN A 182 52.31 -57.88 50.74
CA GLN A 182 52.17 -59.03 51.63
C GLN A 182 52.04 -60.37 50.86
N PHE A 183 51.38 -60.38 49.70
CA PHE A 183 51.27 -61.53 48.80
C PHE A 183 52.52 -61.73 47.91
N LYS A 184 53.23 -60.64 47.56
CA LYS A 184 54.39 -60.64 46.65
C LYS A 184 55.68 -61.13 47.31
N ALA A 185 55.78 -61.08 48.64
CA ALA A 185 56.81 -61.78 49.42
C ALA A 185 56.92 -63.29 49.08
N ARG A 186 55.90 -63.87 48.42
CA ARG A 186 55.87 -65.26 47.95
C ARG A 186 56.52 -65.53 46.57
N PHE A 187 56.72 -64.52 45.72
CA PHE A 187 57.08 -64.75 44.30
C PHE A 187 58.30 -63.97 43.78
N GLY A 188 59.11 -63.37 44.67
CA GLY A 188 60.45 -62.87 44.36
C GLY A 188 60.50 -61.77 43.29
N GLY A 189 60.32 -60.51 43.69
CA GLY A 189 60.67 -59.36 42.84
C GLY A 189 60.13 -58.01 43.33
N ASP A 190 61.00 -57.17 43.90
CA ASP A 190 60.70 -55.79 44.29
C ASP A 190 61.23 -54.81 43.25
N LEU A 191 60.36 -54.41 42.32
CA LEU A 191 60.65 -53.34 41.34
C LEU A 191 59.70 -52.15 41.43
N LEU A 192 58.72 -52.16 42.34
CA LEU A 192 57.60 -51.19 42.37
C LEU A 192 57.56 -50.30 43.62
N GLY A 193 58.54 -50.42 44.53
CA GLY A 193 58.53 -49.77 45.86
C GLY A 193 58.24 -48.25 45.86
N PRO A 194 59.00 -47.41 45.11
CA PRO A 194 58.82 -45.96 45.14
C PRO A 194 57.71 -45.45 44.20
N VAL A 195 57.12 -46.30 43.36
CA VAL A 195 56.18 -45.89 42.30
C VAL A 195 54.94 -45.16 42.86
N PRO A 196 54.26 -45.64 43.92
CA PRO A 196 53.12 -44.92 44.48
C PRO A 196 53.50 -43.56 45.06
N GLN A 197 54.70 -43.44 45.65
CA GLN A 197 55.18 -42.20 46.26
C GLN A 197 55.40 -41.12 45.19
N MET A 198 56.02 -41.50 44.07
CA MET A 198 56.22 -40.61 42.93
C MET A 198 54.89 -40.20 42.29
N LEU A 199 53.97 -41.16 42.11
CA LEU A 199 52.63 -40.87 41.57
C LEU A 199 51.83 -39.92 42.48
N LEU A 200 51.93 -40.06 43.81
CA LEU A 200 51.32 -39.14 44.77
C LEU A 200 51.93 -37.74 44.69
N GLY A 201 53.26 -37.65 44.62
CA GLY A 201 53.96 -36.38 44.46
C GLY A 201 53.54 -35.62 43.20
N VAL A 202 53.57 -36.30 42.05
CA VAL A 202 53.16 -35.74 40.75
C VAL A 202 51.69 -35.33 40.77
N SER A 203 50.81 -36.21 41.27
CA SER A 203 49.38 -35.93 41.34
C SER A 203 49.07 -34.69 42.17
N MET A 204 49.82 -34.45 43.26
CA MET A 204 49.58 -33.28 44.10
C MET A 204 50.08 -31.97 43.48
N VAL A 205 51.23 -31.99 42.82
CA VAL A 205 51.71 -30.82 42.04
C VAL A 205 50.70 -30.47 40.94
N MET A 206 50.12 -31.50 40.32
CA MET A 206 49.06 -31.34 39.33
C MET A 206 47.80 -30.69 39.93
N VAL A 207 47.41 -31.04 41.16
CA VAL A 207 46.27 -30.43 41.87
C VAL A 207 46.53 -28.94 42.14
N LEU A 208 47.76 -28.57 42.50
CA LEU A 208 48.14 -27.17 42.71
C LEU A 208 48.03 -26.36 41.41
N PHE A 209 48.64 -26.86 40.33
CA PHE A 209 48.65 -26.18 39.05
C PHE A 209 47.24 -26.01 38.49
N GLU A 210 46.40 -27.04 38.57
CA GLU A 210 45.01 -26.98 38.10
C GLU A 210 44.18 -25.97 38.92
N ASN A 211 44.40 -25.88 40.24
CA ASN A 211 43.73 -24.89 41.07
C ASN A 211 44.18 -23.44 40.77
N GLU A 212 45.48 -23.19 40.58
CA GLU A 212 45.95 -21.85 40.18
C GLU A 212 45.44 -21.45 38.80
N ARG A 213 45.46 -22.39 37.84
CA ARG A 213 44.92 -22.16 36.50
C ARG A 213 43.43 -21.82 36.54
N ASN A 214 42.64 -22.57 37.30
CA ASN A 214 41.20 -22.34 37.41
C ASN A 214 40.89 -21.01 38.11
N ALA A 215 41.65 -20.62 39.14
CA ALA A 215 41.48 -19.31 39.79
C ALA A 215 41.80 -18.15 38.83
N VAL A 216 42.83 -18.28 38.00
CA VAL A 216 43.14 -17.30 36.95
C VAL A 216 42.04 -17.25 35.90
N GLN A 217 41.49 -18.39 35.48
CA GLN A 217 40.39 -18.45 34.52
C GLN A 217 39.09 -17.85 35.07
N GLU A 218 38.70 -18.17 36.31
CA GLU A 218 37.51 -17.61 36.97
C GLU A 218 37.62 -16.10 37.12
N ASN A 219 38.79 -15.59 37.56
CA ASN A 219 39.04 -14.16 37.65
C ASN A 219 39.00 -13.49 36.28
N ALA A 220 39.65 -14.05 35.25
CA ALA A 220 39.61 -13.51 33.89
C ALA A 220 38.17 -13.49 33.33
N LEU A 221 37.37 -14.52 33.62
CA LEU A 221 35.98 -14.58 33.18
C LEU A 221 35.12 -13.52 33.88
N ALA A 222 35.34 -13.30 35.18
CA ALA A 222 34.65 -12.31 35.98
C ALA A 222 34.88 -10.85 35.52
N PHE A 223 35.98 -10.58 34.82
CA PHE A 223 36.29 -9.28 34.23
C PHE A 223 36.07 -9.21 32.71
N SER A 224 35.60 -10.29 32.08
CA SER A 224 35.41 -10.36 30.61
C SER A 224 34.08 -9.78 30.11
N LYS A 225 33.18 -9.41 31.03
CA LYS A 225 31.87 -8.83 30.70
C LYS A 225 31.56 -7.64 31.61
N LEU A 226 30.99 -6.60 31.01
CA LEU A 226 30.21 -5.59 31.72
C LEU A 226 28.79 -6.13 31.78
N ASP A 227 28.25 -6.37 32.99
CA ASP A 227 26.88 -6.86 33.21
C ASP A 227 25.87 -5.77 32.79
N VAL A 228 25.65 -5.66 31.48
CA VAL A 228 24.95 -4.57 30.83
C VAL A 228 24.10 -5.13 29.69
N ASP A 229 22.89 -4.61 29.52
CA ASP A 229 21.99 -5.02 28.44
C ASP A 229 22.58 -4.63 27.07
N PRO A 230 22.90 -5.60 26.20
CA PRO A 230 23.51 -5.33 24.89
C PRO A 230 22.54 -4.68 23.88
N MET A 231 21.24 -4.66 24.17
CA MET A 231 20.21 -4.14 23.29
C MET A 231 19.87 -2.67 23.56
N ARG A 232 20.43 -2.06 24.62
CA ARG A 232 20.12 -0.70 25.03
C ARG A 232 21.32 0.23 24.82
N LEU A 233 21.06 1.37 24.20
CA LEU A 233 21.99 2.49 24.16
C LEU A 233 21.98 3.18 25.52
N LEU A 234 23.09 3.07 26.24
CA LEU A 234 23.25 3.57 27.59
C LEU A 234 24.13 4.82 27.59
N LEU A 235 23.86 5.72 28.55
CA LEU A 235 24.70 6.86 28.83
C LEU A 235 25.85 6.43 29.76
N ALA A 236 26.95 7.18 29.77
CA ALA A 236 28.09 6.90 30.65
C ALA A 236 27.66 6.76 32.14
N GLY A 237 26.68 7.56 32.59
CA GLY A 237 26.14 7.47 33.96
C GLY A 237 25.48 6.12 34.29
N ASP A 238 24.87 5.45 33.32
CA ASP A 238 24.21 4.16 33.53
C ASP A 238 25.21 3.01 33.76
N LEU A 239 26.48 3.19 33.36
CA LEU A 239 27.55 2.21 33.52
C LEU A 239 28.26 2.28 34.88
N VAL A 240 27.99 3.31 35.68
CA VAL A 240 28.63 3.51 37.00
C VAL A 240 28.52 2.25 37.88
N PRO A 241 27.35 1.59 38.03
CA PRO A 241 27.24 0.38 38.85
C PRO A 241 28.11 -0.78 38.35
N SER A 242 28.16 -1.00 37.03
CA SER A 242 28.92 -2.08 36.42
C SER A 242 30.43 -1.86 36.53
N MET A 243 30.88 -0.62 36.32
CA MET A 243 32.29 -0.26 36.50
C MET A 243 32.72 -0.26 37.97
N GLN A 244 31.84 0.15 38.88
CA GLN A 244 32.10 0.08 40.32
C GLN A 244 32.20 -1.37 40.80
N SER A 245 31.34 -2.27 40.33
CA SER A 245 31.41 -3.71 40.61
C SER A 245 32.74 -4.33 40.14
N ILE A 246 33.25 -3.93 38.97
CA ILE A 246 34.58 -4.33 38.48
C ILE A 246 35.67 -3.84 39.43
N LEU A 247 35.60 -2.57 39.86
CA LEU A 247 36.57 -2.01 40.80
C LEU A 247 36.54 -2.72 42.16
N GLU A 248 35.35 -3.00 42.70
CA GLU A 248 35.16 -3.71 43.97
C GLU A 248 35.74 -5.14 43.92
N ARG A 249 35.51 -5.86 42.82
CA ARG A 249 36.08 -7.22 42.62
C ARG A 249 37.60 -7.19 42.49
N LEU A 250 38.15 -6.17 41.84
CA LEU A 250 39.59 -6.01 41.66
C LEU A 250 40.30 -5.67 42.98
N VAL A 251 39.63 -4.90 43.85
CA VAL A 251 40.17 -4.43 45.13
C VAL A 251 40.00 -5.46 46.24
N ALA A 252 38.96 -6.30 46.22
CA ALA A 252 38.66 -7.32 47.23
C ALA A 252 39.86 -8.22 47.66
N PRO A 253 40.76 -8.68 46.77
CA PRO A 253 41.92 -9.49 47.16
C PRO A 253 43.15 -8.66 47.57
N LEU A 254 43.10 -7.33 47.50
CA LEU A 254 44.24 -6.44 47.74
C LEU A 254 44.25 -5.93 49.19
N PRO A 255 45.44 -5.60 49.74
CA PRO A 255 45.56 -5.03 51.09
C PRO A 255 45.14 -3.55 51.18
N THR A 256 44.52 -2.99 50.14
CA THR A 256 44.01 -1.61 50.10
C THR A 256 42.50 -1.65 49.91
N ASN A 257 41.78 -0.74 50.57
CA ASN A 257 40.32 -0.59 50.44
C ASN A 257 39.95 0.66 49.62
N ARG A 258 40.94 1.32 49.03
CA ARG A 258 40.76 2.56 48.26
C ARG A 258 41.32 2.35 46.86
N ALA A 259 40.54 2.66 45.83
CA ALA A 259 41.00 2.66 44.45
C ALA A 259 40.14 3.59 43.58
N VAL A 260 40.67 4.01 42.44
CA VAL A 260 39.95 4.87 41.48
C VAL A 260 40.25 4.41 40.06
N ILE A 261 39.23 4.31 39.22
CA ILE A 261 39.36 4.22 37.76
C ILE A 261 39.15 5.61 37.18
N CYS A 262 40.21 6.19 36.60
CA CYS A 262 40.14 7.44 35.87
C CYS A 262 40.08 7.13 34.37
N ILE A 263 39.03 7.56 33.69
CA ILE A 263 38.88 7.40 32.24
C ILE A 263 39.53 8.58 31.52
N SER A 264 40.30 8.29 30.47
CA SER A 264 40.93 9.30 29.63
C SER A 264 39.87 10.19 28.95
N GLU A 265 40.19 11.46 28.79
CA GLU A 265 39.30 12.50 28.26
C GLU A 265 38.56 12.08 26.98
N ARG A 266 39.26 11.37 26.09
CA ARG A 266 38.71 10.86 24.83
C ARG A 266 37.50 9.94 24.99
N TRP A 267 37.39 9.20 26.09
CA TRP A 267 36.37 8.16 26.27
C TRP A 267 35.28 8.53 27.27
N ARG A 268 35.37 9.68 27.94
CA ARG A 268 34.45 10.09 29.03
C ARG A 268 33.00 10.25 28.58
N ALA A 269 32.77 10.50 27.29
CA ALA A 269 31.42 10.57 26.72
C ALA A 269 30.68 9.22 26.78
N VAL A 270 31.43 8.10 26.77
CA VAL A 270 30.87 6.74 26.70
C VAL A 270 31.14 5.95 27.98
N LEU A 271 32.24 6.22 28.69
CA LEU A 271 32.68 5.47 29.88
C LEU A 271 32.86 6.40 31.09
N PRO A 272 32.28 6.07 32.27
CA PRO A 272 32.44 6.88 33.48
C PRO A 272 33.74 6.59 34.24
N SER A 273 34.31 7.62 34.89
CA SER A 273 35.27 7.44 35.98
C SER A 273 34.55 6.96 37.23
N VAL A 274 35.13 6.01 37.99
CA VAL A 274 34.52 5.46 39.21
C VAL A 274 35.53 5.35 40.34
N GLN A 275 35.06 5.35 41.59
CA GLN A 275 35.90 5.30 42.78
C GLN A 275 35.36 4.37 43.86
N MET A 276 36.26 3.85 44.69
CA MET A 276 35.97 3.04 45.87
C MET A 276 36.78 3.58 47.05
N GLY A 277 36.10 3.86 48.18
CA GLY A 277 36.76 4.40 49.38
C GLY A 277 37.20 5.87 49.26
N PHE A 278 36.57 6.63 48.35
CA PHE A 278 36.79 8.07 48.11
C PHE A 278 35.45 8.81 47.97
N PRO A 279 35.38 10.11 48.33
CA PRO A 279 34.23 10.94 48.02
C PRO A 279 34.09 11.15 46.50
N PRO A 280 32.86 11.26 45.94
CA PRO A 280 32.64 11.51 44.51
C PRO A 280 33.29 12.80 43.97
N GLU A 281 33.50 13.79 44.84
CA GLU A 281 34.20 15.02 44.49
C GLU A 281 35.66 14.79 44.08
N PHE A 282 36.27 13.69 44.52
CA PHE A 282 37.67 13.37 44.21
C PHE A 282 37.85 13.05 42.72
N THR A 283 37.01 12.19 42.15
CA THR A 283 37.04 11.86 40.71
C THR A 283 36.64 13.05 39.85
N ALA A 284 35.61 13.79 40.24
CA ALA A 284 35.22 15.02 39.56
C ALA A 284 36.36 16.06 39.51
N ARG A 285 37.14 16.19 40.59
CA ARG A 285 38.30 17.08 40.65
C ARG A 285 39.45 16.61 39.75
N LEU A 286 39.71 15.31 39.70
CA LEU A 286 40.72 14.73 38.81
C LEU A 286 40.33 14.90 37.33
N ASP A 287 39.04 14.81 37.02
CA ASP A 287 38.54 14.95 35.65
C ASP A 287 38.53 16.42 35.19
N ALA A 288 38.05 17.35 36.04
CA ALA A 288 37.96 18.78 35.73
C ALA A 288 39.32 19.50 35.66
N SER A 289 40.30 19.06 36.46
CA SER A 289 41.65 19.64 36.42
C SER A 289 42.51 19.08 35.29
N GLY A 290 42.12 17.97 34.65
CA GLY A 290 42.99 17.26 33.70
C GLY A 290 44.13 16.49 34.38
N ALA A 291 44.14 16.41 35.70
CA ALA A 291 45.08 15.60 36.48
C ALA A 291 44.92 14.09 36.17
N GLY A 292 43.69 13.61 35.94
CA GLY A 292 43.42 12.23 35.54
C GLY A 292 44.10 11.87 34.22
N GLU A 293 43.98 12.74 33.21
CA GLU A 293 44.57 12.54 31.88
C GLU A 293 46.10 12.45 31.92
N TYR A 294 46.73 13.30 32.73
CA TYR A 294 48.19 13.25 32.94
C TYR A 294 48.66 11.86 33.42
N VAL A 295 47.94 11.24 34.36
CA VAL A 295 48.30 9.93 34.92
C VAL A 295 48.02 8.80 33.93
N CYS A 296 46.92 8.88 33.18
CA CYS A 296 46.60 7.93 32.10
C CYS A 296 47.74 7.83 31.10
N GLU A 297 48.25 8.98 30.65
CA GLU A 297 49.34 9.08 29.69
C GLU A 297 50.70 8.67 30.27
N LEU A 298 50.99 9.07 31.51
CA LEU A 298 52.23 8.68 32.18
C LEU A 298 52.33 7.16 32.35
N ALA A 299 51.24 6.51 32.78
CA ALA A 299 51.20 5.05 32.95
C ALA A 299 51.29 4.32 31.60
N TYR A 300 50.63 4.83 30.57
CA TYR A 300 50.70 4.30 29.20
C TYR A 300 52.13 4.33 28.66
N ARG A 301 52.78 5.51 28.69
CA ARG A 301 54.15 5.70 28.16
C ARG A 301 55.23 4.94 28.92
N ARG A 302 54.99 4.60 30.19
CA ARG A 302 55.92 3.80 31.02
C ARG A 302 55.70 2.29 30.94
N GLY A 303 54.97 1.81 29.93
CA GLY A 303 54.79 0.37 29.69
C GLY A 303 53.65 -0.24 30.51
N GLY A 304 52.65 0.55 30.87
CA GLY A 304 51.40 0.08 31.45
C GLY A 304 51.26 0.26 32.96
N PHE A 305 52.25 0.83 33.65
CA PHE A 305 52.10 1.23 35.06
C PHE A 305 53.05 2.38 35.44
N ALA A 306 52.72 3.09 36.50
CA ALA A 306 53.56 4.11 37.12
C ALA A 306 53.42 4.05 38.65
N SER A 307 54.53 4.14 39.39
CA SER A 307 54.51 4.16 40.86
C SER A 307 55.00 5.51 41.35
N PHE A 308 54.22 6.12 42.24
CA PHE A 308 54.49 7.39 42.88
C PHE A 308 54.88 7.13 44.33
N ARG A 309 56.07 7.58 44.71
CA ARG A 309 56.63 7.41 46.05
C ARG A 309 56.91 8.76 46.65
N ASN A 310 56.38 8.98 47.85
CA ASN A 310 56.47 10.27 48.56
C ASN A 310 56.13 11.45 47.64
N ILE A 311 54.88 11.50 47.17
CA ILE A 311 54.45 12.46 46.14
C ILE A 311 54.65 13.93 46.53
N ARG A 312 54.71 14.23 47.83
CA ARG A 312 55.01 15.57 48.36
C ARG A 312 56.34 16.10 47.83
N ASP A 313 57.39 15.27 47.87
CA ASP A 313 58.77 15.67 47.55
C ASP A 313 59.21 15.22 46.14
N MET A 314 58.28 14.64 45.36
CA MET A 314 58.58 14.08 44.04
C MET A 314 58.70 15.20 42.99
N ALA A 315 59.74 15.16 42.16
CA ALA A 315 59.83 15.97 40.95
C ALA A 315 58.94 15.37 39.84
N GLU A 316 58.52 16.19 38.87
CA GLU A 316 57.64 15.76 37.78
C GLU A 316 58.25 14.55 37.03
N PRO A 317 57.60 13.36 37.05
CA PRO A 317 58.15 12.14 36.48
C PRO A 317 58.31 12.18 34.95
N LEU A 318 57.47 12.96 34.28
CA LEU A 318 57.45 13.14 32.83
C LEU A 318 56.78 14.48 32.51
N PRO A 319 57.49 15.48 31.94
CA PRO A 319 56.87 16.72 31.48
C PRO A 319 56.11 16.46 30.18
N ALA A 320 55.00 15.74 30.28
CA ALA A 320 54.27 15.22 29.12
C ALA A 320 53.30 16.25 28.54
N PHE A 321 52.85 17.23 29.34
CA PHE A 321 51.85 18.23 28.96
C PHE A 321 52.17 19.62 29.55
N PRO A 322 51.97 20.71 28.78
CA PRO A 322 52.01 22.06 29.31
C PRO A 322 50.85 22.32 30.30
N GLY A 323 51.06 23.18 31.29
CA GLY A 323 49.97 23.70 32.15
C GLY A 323 49.92 23.19 33.60
N GLY A 324 50.99 22.60 34.15
CA GLY A 324 51.07 22.29 35.59
C GLY A 324 50.17 21.14 36.07
N ARG A 325 49.73 20.25 35.16
CA ARG A 325 48.81 19.14 35.45
C ARG A 325 49.35 18.13 36.49
N PHE A 326 50.67 17.92 36.54
CA PHE A 326 51.28 17.11 37.61
C PHE A 326 51.05 17.74 38.99
N GLU A 327 51.03 19.07 39.08
CA GLU A 327 50.85 19.78 40.34
C GLU A 327 49.41 19.77 40.81
N GLN A 328 48.47 19.81 39.88
CA GLN A 328 47.05 19.55 40.16
C GLN A 328 46.83 18.09 40.62
N PHE A 329 47.51 17.12 39.99
CA PHE A 329 47.47 15.72 40.43
C PHE A 329 48.06 15.53 41.84
N ARG A 330 49.21 16.17 42.11
CA ARG A 330 49.85 16.17 43.43
C ARG A 330 48.92 16.75 44.49
N GLN A 331 48.33 17.91 44.23
CA GLN A 331 47.40 18.57 45.15
C GLN A 331 46.15 17.71 45.41
N ALA A 332 45.59 17.08 44.37
CA ALA A 332 44.44 16.20 44.51
C ALA A 332 44.74 15.03 45.45
N LEU A 333 45.88 14.35 45.29
CA LEU A 333 46.27 13.22 46.15
C LEU A 333 46.59 13.64 47.59
N LEU A 334 47.29 14.76 47.78
CA LEU A 334 47.63 15.25 49.12
C LEU A 334 46.40 15.70 49.91
N ALA A 335 45.37 16.23 49.25
CA ALA A 335 44.10 16.58 49.88
C ALA A 335 43.41 15.36 50.53
N GLU A 336 43.65 14.16 49.99
CA GLU A 336 43.12 12.87 50.47
C GLU A 336 44.11 12.08 51.35
N ASN A 337 45.18 12.74 51.81
CA ASN A 337 46.26 12.20 52.63
C ASN A 337 47.06 11.05 51.96
N ILE A 338 47.15 11.06 50.63
CA ILE A 338 47.84 10.01 49.86
C ILE A 338 49.27 10.42 49.55
N HIS A 339 50.21 9.64 50.06
CA HIS A 339 51.65 9.88 49.88
C HIS A 339 52.30 8.93 48.88
N ASN A 340 51.75 7.73 48.70
CA ASN A 340 52.21 6.76 47.72
C ASN A 340 51.01 6.16 46.97
N ALA A 341 51.18 5.95 45.67
CA ALA A 341 50.16 5.37 44.81
C ALA A 341 50.80 4.59 43.66
N THR A 342 50.10 3.58 43.17
CA THR A 342 50.46 2.85 41.95
C THR A 342 49.33 2.96 40.94
N ALA A 343 49.66 3.44 39.75
CA ALA A 343 48.77 3.58 38.61
C ALA A 343 49.01 2.43 37.63
N VAL A 344 47.95 1.75 37.21
CA VAL A 344 47.99 0.65 36.22
C VAL A 344 47.08 1.02 35.05
N SER A 345 47.62 1.02 33.83
CA SER A 345 46.90 1.47 32.64
C SER A 345 45.83 0.46 32.20
N LEU A 346 44.65 0.98 31.85
CA LEU A 346 43.57 0.29 31.16
C LEU A 346 43.76 0.44 29.65
N GLN A 347 44.77 -0.22 29.11
CA GLN A 347 45.11 -0.13 27.69
C GLN A 347 44.85 -1.44 26.95
N THR A 348 44.59 -1.33 25.66
CA THR A 348 44.64 -2.43 24.69
C THR A 348 45.83 -2.20 23.75
N ARG A 349 45.97 -3.00 22.69
CA ARG A 349 47.02 -2.76 21.69
C ARG A 349 46.83 -1.44 20.94
N GLU A 350 45.59 -0.98 20.83
CA GLU A 350 45.22 0.16 19.98
C GLU A 350 44.77 1.40 20.78
N HIS A 351 44.22 1.20 21.98
CA HIS A 351 43.56 2.27 22.73
C HIS A 351 44.01 2.34 24.19
N ASN A 352 44.14 3.56 24.72
CA ASN A 352 44.31 3.84 26.14
C ASN A 352 42.96 4.32 26.69
N PHE A 353 42.25 3.49 27.45
CA PHE A 353 40.94 3.85 28.01
C PHE A 353 41.07 4.65 29.30
N GLY A 354 42.15 4.46 30.05
CA GLY A 354 42.34 5.14 31.32
C GLY A 354 43.36 4.47 32.22
N VAL A 355 43.23 4.68 33.53
CA VAL A 355 44.14 4.16 34.55
C VAL A 355 43.40 3.81 35.83
N ILE A 356 43.85 2.74 36.49
CA ILE A 356 43.44 2.39 37.84
C ILE A 356 44.51 2.85 38.81
N LEU A 357 44.12 3.68 39.77
CA LEU A 357 44.97 4.23 40.81
C LEU A 357 44.74 3.51 42.15
N PHE A 358 45.81 2.91 42.67
CA PHE A 358 45.85 2.21 43.96
C PHE A 358 46.70 2.99 44.97
N PRO A 359 46.12 3.78 45.88
CA PRO A 359 46.83 4.36 47.02
C PRO A 359 47.32 3.28 48.00
N HIS A 360 48.49 3.48 48.59
CA HIS A 360 49.04 2.56 49.60
C HIS A 360 49.92 3.24 50.67
N ALA A 361 49.91 2.66 51.88
CA ALA A 361 50.72 3.14 53.01
C ALA A 361 52.17 2.64 52.97
N GLU A 362 52.40 1.40 52.50
CA GLU A 362 53.72 0.77 52.49
C GLU A 362 54.57 1.14 51.26
N ARG A 363 55.90 1.09 51.38
CA ARG A 363 56.84 1.41 50.29
C ARG A 363 56.84 0.41 49.12
N ARG A 364 56.36 -0.82 49.32
CA ARG A 364 56.21 -1.88 48.30
C ARG A 364 54.95 -2.71 48.60
N LEU A 365 53.78 -2.23 48.14
CA LEU A 365 52.53 -2.96 48.33
C LEU A 365 52.42 -4.18 47.39
N PHE A 366 52.96 -4.08 46.18
CA PHE A 366 52.88 -5.15 45.17
C PHE A 366 54.28 -5.72 44.87
N GLY A 367 54.48 -7.02 45.10
CA GLY A 367 55.63 -7.75 44.58
C GLY A 367 55.51 -8.01 43.07
N ASP A 368 56.59 -8.45 42.43
CA ASP A 368 56.65 -8.61 40.96
C ASP A 368 55.53 -9.51 40.40
N SER A 369 55.14 -10.57 41.13
CA SER A 369 54.05 -11.46 40.74
C SER A 369 52.67 -10.79 40.82
N ASN A 370 52.41 -9.98 41.85
CA ASN A 370 51.13 -9.27 42.03
C ASN A 370 50.98 -8.12 41.04
N LEU A 371 52.08 -7.43 40.72
CA LEU A 371 52.06 -6.37 39.70
C LEU A 371 51.76 -6.95 38.32
N ARG A 372 52.36 -8.09 37.96
CA ARG A 372 52.05 -8.79 36.70
C ARG A 372 50.58 -9.22 36.63
N LEU A 373 50.02 -9.71 37.74
CA LEU A 373 48.60 -10.04 37.83
C LEU A 373 47.72 -8.80 37.62
N LEU A 374 48.03 -7.68 38.29
CA LEU A 374 47.27 -6.43 38.14
C LEU A 374 47.32 -5.88 36.71
N ILE A 375 48.49 -5.92 36.07
CA ILE A 375 48.61 -5.54 34.65
C ILE A 375 47.78 -6.47 33.77
N GLY A 376 47.82 -7.79 34.01
CA GLY A 376 47.01 -8.76 33.27
C GLY A 376 45.50 -8.53 33.43
N LEU A 377 45.05 -8.23 34.64
CA LEU A 377 43.64 -7.91 34.92
C LEU A 377 43.23 -6.55 34.34
N ALA A 378 44.11 -5.54 34.39
CA ALA A 378 43.87 -4.23 33.79
C ALA A 378 43.78 -4.30 32.26
N LEU A 379 44.62 -5.13 31.62
CA LEU A 379 44.51 -5.45 30.19
C LEU A 379 43.16 -6.14 29.87
N GLN A 380 42.73 -7.10 30.70
CA GLN A 380 41.44 -7.77 30.54
C GLN A 380 40.27 -6.80 30.67
N ILE A 381 40.31 -5.88 31.65
CA ILE A 381 39.31 -4.81 31.80
C ILE A 381 39.36 -3.88 30.58
N GLY A 382 40.54 -3.52 30.11
CA GLY A 382 40.73 -2.72 28.89
C GLY A 382 40.06 -3.35 27.66
N LEU A 383 40.25 -4.67 27.44
CA LEU A 383 39.58 -5.41 26.36
C LEU A 383 38.04 -5.43 26.53
N THR A 384 37.55 -5.56 27.76
CA THR A 384 36.11 -5.51 28.03
C THR A 384 35.52 -4.14 27.74
N LEU A 385 36.24 -3.06 28.09
CA LEU A 385 35.85 -1.69 27.75
C LEU A 385 35.88 -1.46 26.23
N GLU A 386 36.89 -1.97 25.53
CA GLU A 386 36.98 -1.90 24.06
C GLU A 386 35.80 -2.61 23.39
N ASN A 387 35.50 -3.84 23.81
CA ASN A 387 34.35 -4.58 23.29
C ASN A 387 33.03 -3.83 23.54
N TYR A 388 32.88 -3.22 24.71
CA TYR A 388 31.70 -2.41 25.01
C TYR A 388 31.61 -1.19 24.09
N VAL A 389 32.70 -0.45 23.90
CA VAL A 389 32.73 0.73 23.02
C VAL A 389 32.41 0.35 21.58
N VAL A 390 32.97 -0.75 21.06
CA VAL A 390 32.67 -1.24 19.71
C VAL A 390 31.20 -1.64 19.58
N MET A 391 30.66 -2.35 20.58
CA MET A 391 29.24 -2.72 20.61
C MET A 391 28.33 -1.49 20.69
N HIS A 392 28.67 -0.51 21.53
CA HIS A 392 27.94 0.75 21.69
C HIS A 392 27.89 1.54 20.38
N ASP A 393 29.04 1.69 19.70
CA ASP A 393 29.13 2.33 18.39
C ASP A 393 28.31 1.58 17.32
N ALA A 394 28.33 0.24 17.33
CA ALA A 394 27.53 -0.57 16.40
C ALA A 394 26.01 -0.44 16.64
N GLN A 395 25.58 -0.45 17.91
CA GLN A 395 24.18 -0.23 18.28
C GLN A 395 23.71 1.19 17.92
N ARG A 396 24.55 2.20 18.16
CA ARG A 396 24.28 3.58 17.77
C ARG A 396 24.11 3.73 16.26
N ARG A 397 25.01 3.15 15.46
CA ARG A 397 24.87 3.13 14.00
C ARG A 397 23.60 2.44 13.52
N THR A 398 23.27 1.29 14.13
CA THR A 398 22.03 0.57 13.79
C THR A 398 20.80 1.43 14.06
N LYS A 399 20.78 2.13 15.20
CA LYS A 399 19.69 3.04 15.56
C LYS A 399 19.64 4.27 14.65
N GLU A 400 20.79 4.84 14.28
CA GLU A 400 20.88 5.93 13.29
C GLU A 400 20.26 5.52 11.95
N TYR A 401 20.59 4.33 11.41
CA TYR A 401 20.00 3.84 10.16
C TYR A 401 18.48 3.61 10.26
N GLN A 402 18.01 3.03 11.37
CA GLN A 402 16.58 2.79 11.59
C GLN A 402 15.79 4.12 11.64
N LEU A 403 16.32 5.11 12.37
CA LEU A 403 15.69 6.42 12.50
C LEU A 403 15.68 7.19 11.18
N LEU A 404 16.78 7.15 10.42
CA LEU A 404 16.82 7.74 9.07
C LEU A 404 15.81 7.10 8.12
N THR A 405 15.63 5.79 8.21
CA THR A 405 14.62 5.05 7.42
C THR A 405 13.19 5.46 7.84
N GLN A 406 12.93 5.55 9.15
CA GLN A 406 11.64 6.00 9.68
C GLN A 406 11.32 7.45 9.30
N ILE A 407 12.31 8.34 9.34
CA ILE A 407 12.20 9.71 8.85
C ILE A 407 11.79 9.73 7.37
N GLY A 408 12.45 8.93 6.52
CA GLY A 408 12.10 8.79 5.10
C GLY A 408 10.66 8.29 4.88
N GLN A 409 10.21 7.32 5.66
CA GLN A 409 8.83 6.80 5.59
C GLN A 409 7.78 7.80 6.08
N ALA A 410 8.02 8.45 7.21
CA ALA A 410 7.12 9.48 7.77
C ALA A 410 6.95 10.66 6.81
N ILE A 411 8.04 11.02 6.11
CA ILE A 411 8.04 12.04 5.05
C ILE A 411 7.19 11.61 3.84
N SER A 412 7.34 10.37 3.37
CA SER A 412 6.64 9.89 2.17
C SER A 412 5.11 9.76 2.33
N SER A 413 4.62 9.69 3.56
CA SER A 413 3.22 9.40 3.88
C SER A 413 2.40 10.62 4.30
N ARG A 414 3.04 11.77 4.53
CA ARG A 414 2.39 12.99 5.06
C ARG A 414 2.56 14.16 4.10
N LEU A 415 1.44 14.77 3.73
CA LEU A 415 1.40 15.97 2.89
C LEU A 415 1.51 17.28 3.70
N ASN A 416 1.48 17.21 5.04
CA ASN A 416 1.57 18.40 5.90
C ASN A 416 3.02 18.67 6.33
N GLN A 417 3.58 19.76 5.83
CA GLN A 417 4.95 20.19 6.10
C GLN A 417 5.25 20.36 7.60
N GLU A 418 4.36 20.97 8.39
CA GLU A 418 4.61 21.19 9.82
C GLU A 418 4.66 19.88 10.60
N GLU A 419 3.78 18.95 10.25
CA GLU A 419 3.71 17.65 10.90
C GLU A 419 4.96 16.81 10.61
N VAL A 420 5.45 16.88 9.38
CA VAL A 420 6.71 16.25 8.95
C VAL A 420 7.89 16.81 9.75
N LEU A 421 8.03 18.14 9.83
CA LEU A 421 9.15 18.77 10.55
C LEU A 421 9.15 18.39 12.04
N ARG A 422 7.97 18.35 12.69
CA ARG A 422 7.86 17.93 14.10
C ARG A 422 8.28 16.47 14.30
N THR A 423 7.85 15.57 13.42
CA THR A 423 8.28 14.18 13.48
C THR A 423 9.79 14.06 13.34
N VAL A 424 10.39 14.78 12.39
CA VAL A 424 11.86 14.78 12.21
C VAL A 424 12.58 15.26 13.47
N GLN A 425 12.14 16.35 14.09
CA GLN A 425 12.75 16.84 15.33
C GLN A 425 12.67 15.81 16.47
N LYS A 426 11.51 15.15 16.63
CA LYS A 426 11.29 14.15 17.68
C LYS A 426 12.16 12.91 17.48
N GLU A 427 12.30 12.43 16.24
CA GLU A 427 13.15 11.28 15.93
C GLU A 427 14.64 11.62 16.10
N LEU A 428 15.08 12.81 15.67
CA LEU A 428 16.45 13.28 15.91
C LEU A 428 16.78 13.42 17.41
N GLY A 429 15.80 13.84 18.22
CA GLY A 429 15.93 13.94 19.67
C GLY A 429 16.20 12.61 20.39
N GLN A 430 16.06 11.47 19.70
CA GLN A 430 16.45 10.16 20.25
C GLN A 430 17.94 9.84 20.12
N ILE A 431 18.69 10.66 19.35
CA ILE A 431 20.12 10.46 19.04
C ILE A 431 20.99 11.51 19.74
N PHE A 432 20.61 12.79 19.63
CA PHE A 432 21.35 13.91 20.22
C PHE A 432 20.40 15.02 20.71
N ASP A 433 20.93 16.01 21.43
CA ASP A 433 20.13 17.05 22.08
C ASP A 433 19.42 17.96 21.05
N THR A 434 18.09 17.85 20.95
CA THR A 434 17.24 18.76 20.16
C THR A 434 16.33 19.63 21.03
N SER A 435 16.73 19.86 22.28
CA SER A 435 15.98 20.69 23.24
C SER A 435 15.85 22.14 22.76
N ASN A 436 16.86 22.66 22.06
CA ASN A 436 16.75 23.88 21.27
C ASN A 436 17.03 23.56 19.80
N PHE A 437 15.99 23.58 18.97
CA PHE A 437 16.03 23.11 17.59
C PHE A 437 15.11 23.96 16.72
N TYR A 438 15.54 24.28 15.51
CA TYR A 438 14.69 25.00 14.56
C TYR A 438 14.88 24.54 13.11
N VAL A 439 13.81 24.73 12.34
CA VAL A 439 13.82 24.64 10.88
C VAL A 439 13.29 25.95 10.34
N ALA A 440 14.10 26.64 9.55
CA ALA A 440 13.76 27.94 8.99
C ALA A 440 13.96 27.95 7.47
N PHE A 441 13.10 28.69 6.76
CA PHE A 441 13.16 28.89 5.32
C PHE A 441 13.31 30.37 5.00
N GLN A 442 14.01 30.68 3.91
CA GLN A 442 14.09 32.04 3.41
C GLN A 442 12.94 32.32 2.44
N GLU A 443 12.11 33.31 2.79
CA GLU A 443 10.97 33.80 1.99
C GLU A 443 11.21 35.29 1.68
N GLY A 444 11.73 35.58 0.49
CA GLY A 444 12.14 36.95 0.12
C GLY A 444 13.31 37.46 0.97
N ASP A 445 13.09 38.59 1.66
CA ASP A 445 14.05 39.20 2.59
C ASP A 445 13.87 38.75 4.04
N GLN A 446 13.04 37.72 4.29
CA GLN A 446 12.74 37.24 5.64
C GLN A 446 13.16 35.78 5.84
N ILE A 447 13.52 35.48 7.09
CA ILE A 447 13.72 34.13 7.61
C ILE A 447 12.48 33.75 8.41
N VAL A 448 11.77 32.74 7.93
CA VAL A 448 10.54 32.22 8.53
C VAL A 448 10.86 30.92 9.27
N PHE A 449 10.56 30.87 10.56
CA PHE A 449 10.78 29.70 11.41
C PHE A 449 9.53 28.81 11.35
N HIS A 450 9.57 27.80 10.49
CA HIS A 450 8.47 26.85 10.28
C HIS A 450 8.38 25.82 11.42
N LEU A 451 9.49 25.55 12.09
CA LEU A 451 9.54 24.81 13.35
C LEU A 451 10.56 25.47 14.26
N GLU A 452 10.20 25.68 15.52
CA GLU A 452 11.13 26.13 16.54
C GLU A 452 10.75 25.52 17.88
N VAL A 453 11.75 24.99 18.56
CA VAL A 453 11.66 24.35 19.87
C VAL A 453 12.70 25.03 20.76
N GLU A 454 12.29 25.51 21.92
CA GLU A 454 13.16 26.05 22.96
C GLU A 454 12.89 25.30 24.27
N GLU A 455 13.94 24.79 24.91
CA GLU A 455 13.82 23.96 26.14
C GLU A 455 12.74 22.86 26.05
N ASN A 456 12.66 22.16 24.91
CA ASN A 456 11.65 21.14 24.59
C ASN A 456 10.20 21.67 24.46
N ARG A 457 10.00 22.99 24.39
CA ARG A 457 8.70 23.61 24.15
C ARG A 457 8.61 24.13 22.72
N LEU A 458 7.52 23.79 22.05
CA LEU A 458 7.24 24.30 20.72
C LEU A 458 6.89 25.80 20.78
N MET A 459 7.57 26.59 19.97
CA MET A 459 7.35 28.02 19.85
C MET A 459 6.33 28.34 18.75
N PRO A 460 5.55 29.43 18.88
CA PRO A 460 4.67 29.88 17.81
C PRO A 460 5.48 30.30 16.59
N ARG A 461 4.91 30.07 15.41
CA ARG A 461 5.54 30.46 14.14
C ARG A 461 5.86 31.95 14.14
N ARG A 462 7.12 32.27 13.83
CA ARG A 462 7.63 33.64 13.77
C ARG A 462 8.49 33.86 12.53
N GLN A 463 8.69 35.12 12.18
CA GLN A 463 9.57 35.54 11.10
C GLN A 463 10.43 36.72 11.56
N ARG A 464 11.62 36.85 10.97
CA ARG A 464 12.50 38.00 11.16
C ARG A 464 13.12 38.39 9.84
N LYS A 465 13.56 39.64 9.73
CA LYS A 465 14.36 40.08 8.57
C LYS A 465 15.66 39.28 8.49
N ALA A 466 16.05 38.91 7.28
CA ALA A 466 17.34 38.28 7.03
C ALA A 466 18.47 39.27 7.35
N ASP A 467 19.44 38.81 8.13
CA ASP A 467 20.61 39.58 8.56
C ASP A 467 21.88 38.72 8.38
N ASN A 468 23.03 39.12 8.90
CA ASN A 468 24.27 38.36 8.78
C ASN A 468 24.50 37.46 10.00
N GLY A 469 23.64 36.45 10.17
CA GLY A 469 23.69 35.43 11.23
C GLY A 469 24.25 34.06 10.78
N LEU A 470 24.31 33.10 11.72
CA LEU A 470 24.73 31.72 11.41
C LEU A 470 23.77 31.03 10.43
N THR A 471 22.47 31.32 10.54
CA THR A 471 21.44 30.80 9.62
C THR A 471 21.70 31.28 8.19
N GLU A 472 21.92 32.57 8.01
CA GLU A 472 22.17 33.18 6.70
C GLU A 472 23.54 32.82 6.14
N TYR A 473 24.54 32.59 7.00
CA TYR A 473 25.81 32.02 6.57
C TYR A 473 25.62 30.64 5.92
N ILE A 474 24.82 29.76 6.51
CA ILE A 474 24.51 28.44 5.96
C ILE A 474 23.72 28.56 4.65
N LEU A 475 22.73 29.45 4.58
CA LEU A 475 21.97 29.70 3.34
C LEU A 475 22.87 30.23 2.21
N ARG A 476 23.77 31.16 2.52
CA ARG A 476 24.67 31.79 1.53
C ARG A 476 25.74 30.83 1.03
N THR A 477 26.31 30.01 1.90
CA THR A 477 27.42 29.11 1.56
C THR A 477 26.95 27.73 1.10
N GLY A 478 25.75 27.31 1.49
CA GLY A 478 25.27 25.94 1.32
C GLY A 478 26.08 24.90 2.09
N GLN A 479 26.86 25.29 3.10
CA GLN A 479 27.70 24.38 3.88
C GLN A 479 27.14 24.14 5.28
N SER A 480 27.24 22.88 5.74
CA SER A 480 26.93 22.48 7.12
C SER A 480 27.95 23.07 8.09
N LEU A 481 27.51 23.41 9.30
CA LEU A 481 28.32 24.09 10.31
C LEU A 481 28.23 23.39 11.67
N LEU A 482 29.39 23.11 12.27
CA LEU A 482 29.52 22.59 13.64
C LEU A 482 30.44 23.50 14.45
N ILE A 483 29.93 24.03 15.56
CA ILE A 483 30.70 24.81 16.54
C ILE A 483 30.53 24.15 17.90
N ARG A 484 31.63 23.57 18.41
CA ARG A 484 31.61 22.82 19.68
C ARG A 484 31.77 23.73 20.90
N SER A 485 32.55 24.79 20.79
CA SER A 485 32.88 25.72 21.88
C SER A 485 33.35 27.05 21.30
N ASP A 486 33.54 28.07 22.16
CA ASP A 486 34.08 29.38 21.77
C ASP A 486 33.29 30.04 20.61
N LEU A 487 31.95 30.07 20.71
CA LEU A 487 31.07 30.53 19.63
C LEU A 487 31.45 31.93 19.12
N ASP A 488 31.81 32.87 19.99
CA ASP A 488 32.20 34.23 19.59
C ASP A 488 33.42 34.24 18.67
N ARG A 489 34.45 33.44 18.99
CA ARG A 489 35.66 33.31 18.16
C ARG A 489 35.34 32.62 16.84
N ALA A 490 34.45 31.63 16.84
CA ALA A 490 33.97 31.00 15.61
C ALA A 490 33.19 31.99 14.75
N ARG A 491 32.34 32.83 15.36
CA ARG A 491 31.55 33.87 14.69
C ARG A 491 32.43 34.88 13.98
N GLU A 492 33.49 35.37 14.64
CA GLU A 492 34.47 36.28 14.05
C GLU A 492 35.18 35.66 12.83
N ARG A 493 35.62 34.40 12.93
CA ARG A 493 36.26 33.68 11.81
C ARG A 493 35.34 33.52 10.60
N LEU A 494 34.04 33.37 10.83
CA LEU A 494 33.02 33.20 9.80
C LEU A 494 32.49 34.53 9.25
N GLY A 495 32.92 35.68 9.82
CA GLY A 495 32.44 37.01 9.43
C GLY A 495 30.96 37.24 9.73
N VAL A 496 30.41 36.59 10.75
CA VAL A 496 29.01 36.69 11.16
C VAL A 496 28.86 37.82 12.19
N THR A 497 27.91 38.73 12.00
CA THR A 497 27.76 39.94 12.84
C THR A 497 26.50 39.95 13.69
N PHE A 498 25.48 39.21 13.29
CA PHE A 498 24.24 39.08 14.07
C PHE A 498 24.47 38.19 15.30
N VAL A 499 24.01 38.68 16.45
CA VAL A 499 24.06 37.97 17.74
C VAL A 499 22.64 37.90 18.30
N PRO A 500 22.08 36.69 18.50
CA PRO A 500 20.76 36.56 19.12
C PRO A 500 20.79 36.98 20.59
N GLU A 501 19.63 37.36 21.15
CA GLU A 501 19.50 37.82 22.55
C GLU A 501 20.03 36.79 23.56
N ARG A 502 19.91 35.49 23.25
CA ARG A 502 20.52 34.38 23.98
C ARG A 502 21.51 33.66 23.07
N PRO A 503 22.82 33.98 23.14
CA PRO A 503 23.82 33.34 22.31
C PRO A 503 23.98 31.86 22.69
N ALA A 504 24.09 31.01 21.67
CA ALA A 504 24.42 29.60 21.87
C ALA A 504 25.88 29.45 22.33
N LYS A 505 26.16 28.43 23.15
CA LYS A 505 27.52 28.00 23.47
C LYS A 505 28.04 26.93 22.51
N SER A 506 27.14 26.14 21.94
CA SER A 506 27.43 25.18 20.89
C SER A 506 26.29 25.13 19.85
N PHE A 507 26.64 24.84 18.59
CA PHE A 507 25.74 24.94 17.45
C PHE A 507 26.04 23.86 16.40
N CYS A 508 24.98 23.26 15.84
CA CYS A 508 25.04 22.27 14.77
C CYS A 508 23.95 22.59 13.74
N GLY A 509 24.32 22.86 12.48
CA GLY A 509 23.38 23.28 11.46
C GLY A 509 23.66 22.69 10.08
N ALA A 510 22.62 22.35 9.33
CA ALA A 510 22.70 21.83 7.98
C ALA A 510 21.73 22.54 7.02
N PRO A 511 22.12 22.73 5.75
CA PRO A 511 21.26 23.34 4.74
C PRO A 511 20.20 22.34 4.25
N ILE A 512 19.01 22.84 3.97
CA ILE A 512 17.95 22.15 3.22
C ILE A 512 18.08 22.63 1.77
N LEU A 513 18.40 21.71 0.86
CA LEU A 513 18.77 21.99 -0.52
C LEU A 513 17.62 21.65 -1.47
N VAL A 514 17.01 22.66 -2.06
CA VAL A 514 15.99 22.49 -3.10
C VAL A 514 16.60 22.87 -4.44
N ASN A 515 16.59 21.95 -5.42
CA ASN A 515 17.22 22.13 -6.74
C ASN A 515 18.68 22.62 -6.68
N GLY A 516 19.44 22.09 -5.70
CA GLY A 516 20.85 22.44 -5.50
C GLY A 516 21.10 23.80 -4.85
N ARG A 517 20.06 24.54 -4.44
CA ARG A 517 20.17 25.81 -3.71
C ARG A 517 19.72 25.64 -2.26
N ALA A 518 20.43 26.24 -1.32
CA ALA A 518 20.02 26.25 0.09
C ALA A 518 18.85 27.22 0.29
N THR A 519 17.65 26.66 0.47
CA THR A 519 16.41 27.42 0.67
C THR A 519 15.95 27.42 2.12
N GLY A 520 16.48 26.50 2.94
CA GLY A 520 16.23 26.44 4.37
C GLY A 520 17.43 25.94 5.16
N VAL A 521 17.30 26.01 6.48
CA VAL A 521 18.29 25.56 7.46
C VAL A 521 17.61 24.77 8.54
N MET A 522 18.19 23.62 8.87
CA MET A 522 17.85 22.83 10.04
C MET A 522 19.00 22.93 11.04
N ALA A 523 18.73 23.31 12.28
CA ALA A 523 19.79 23.47 13.29
C ALA A 523 19.36 23.09 14.70
N ALA A 524 20.33 22.57 15.44
CA ALA A 524 20.27 22.31 16.89
C ALA A 524 21.31 23.18 17.60
N MET A 525 21.00 23.63 18.81
CA MET A 525 21.92 24.43 19.61
C MET A 525 21.78 24.18 21.11
N SER A 526 22.82 24.53 21.87
CA SER A 526 22.76 24.58 23.34
C SER A 526 23.18 25.95 23.82
N THR A 527 22.35 26.57 24.67
CA THR A 527 22.63 27.85 25.34
C THR A 527 23.39 27.66 26.66
N ASN A 528 23.35 26.46 27.23
CA ASN A 528 23.87 26.20 28.57
C ASN A 528 25.26 25.56 28.55
N ASN A 529 25.53 24.68 27.57
CA ASN A 529 26.70 23.80 27.55
C ASN A 529 27.51 23.90 26.25
N GLU A 530 28.83 23.80 26.38
CA GLU A 530 29.75 23.56 25.26
C GLU A 530 29.92 22.05 25.03
N TYR A 531 30.45 21.69 23.86
CA TYR A 531 30.76 20.33 23.42
C TYR A 531 29.57 19.36 23.42
N VAL A 532 28.35 19.90 23.26
CA VAL A 532 27.12 19.08 23.17
C VAL A 532 27.04 18.29 21.87
N PHE A 533 27.50 18.88 20.75
CA PHE A 533 27.39 18.29 19.42
C PHE A 533 28.74 17.81 18.88
N GLU A 534 28.72 16.66 18.22
CA GLU A 534 29.87 16.04 17.56
C GLU A 534 29.74 16.05 16.03
N GLN A 535 30.81 15.61 15.35
CA GLN A 535 30.81 15.50 13.88
C GLN A 535 29.74 14.51 13.38
N ARG A 536 29.51 13.44 14.14
CA ARG A 536 28.51 12.42 13.81
C ARG A 536 27.09 13.01 13.87
N ASP A 537 26.81 13.90 14.81
CA ASP A 537 25.49 14.55 14.91
C ASP A 537 25.23 15.46 13.71
N LEU A 538 26.26 16.17 13.22
CA LEU A 538 26.17 16.97 11.99
C LEU A 538 25.87 16.10 10.77
N GLU A 539 26.45 14.90 10.68
CA GLU A 539 26.20 13.97 9.57
C GLU A 539 24.77 13.45 9.57
N VAL A 540 24.23 13.11 10.75
CA VAL A 540 22.82 12.72 10.91
C VAL A 540 21.90 13.88 10.55
N LEU A 541 22.16 15.08 11.08
CA LEU A 541 21.39 16.29 10.80
C LEU A 541 21.40 16.64 9.30
N ARG A 542 22.55 16.52 8.63
CA ARG A 542 22.68 16.73 7.18
C ARG A 542 21.85 15.73 6.39
N THR A 543 21.87 14.46 6.80
CA THR A 543 21.08 13.42 6.14
C THR A 543 19.58 13.69 6.31
N ALA A 544 19.14 14.06 7.51
CA ALA A 544 17.76 14.45 7.78
C ALA A 544 17.34 15.69 6.98
N ALA A 545 18.18 16.73 6.90
CA ALA A 545 17.94 17.90 6.07
C ALA A 545 17.80 17.55 4.58
N GLY A 546 18.59 16.59 4.09
CA GLY A 546 18.43 16.03 2.74
C GLY A 546 17.08 15.36 2.53
N GLN A 547 16.61 14.54 3.48
CA GLN A 547 15.29 13.91 3.41
C GLN A 547 14.15 14.94 3.45
N VAL A 548 14.25 15.96 4.30
CA VAL A 548 13.29 17.07 4.35
C VAL A 548 13.27 17.85 3.04
N SER A 549 14.42 18.00 2.37
CA SER A 549 14.48 18.64 1.05
C SER A 549 13.65 17.88 0.01
N VAL A 550 13.77 16.55 -0.03
CA VAL A 550 12.97 15.68 -0.90
C VAL A 550 11.49 15.75 -0.56
N ALA A 551 11.14 15.76 0.73
CA ALA A 551 9.77 15.88 1.23
C ALA A 551 9.07 17.13 0.66
N ILE A 552 9.75 18.26 0.78
CA ILE A 552 9.21 19.57 0.40
C ILE A 552 9.05 19.68 -1.11
N GLU A 553 10.02 19.17 -1.88
CA GLU A 553 9.91 19.15 -3.35
C GLU A 553 8.75 18.26 -3.81
N ASN A 554 8.57 17.08 -3.19
CA ASN A 554 7.44 16.21 -3.50
C ASN A 554 6.09 16.86 -3.18
N ALA A 555 5.97 17.52 -2.01
CA ALA A 555 4.75 18.23 -1.63
C ALA A 555 4.43 19.37 -2.61
N ARG A 556 5.46 20.11 -3.05
CA ARG A 556 5.32 21.18 -4.05
C ARG A 556 4.87 20.62 -5.41
N LEU A 557 5.54 19.59 -5.91
CA LEU A 557 5.21 18.96 -7.19
C LEU A 557 3.80 18.37 -7.18
N PHE A 558 3.40 17.73 -6.07
CA PHE A 558 2.05 17.21 -5.92
C PHE A 558 0.99 18.32 -5.92
N ALA A 559 1.24 19.44 -5.24
CA ALA A 559 0.33 20.58 -5.24
C ALA A 559 0.18 21.19 -6.65
N GLU A 560 1.28 21.25 -7.41
CA GLU A 560 1.30 21.72 -8.80
C GLU A 560 0.55 20.75 -9.74
N GLU A 561 0.79 19.44 -9.62
CA GLU A 561 0.06 18.42 -10.36
C GLU A 561 -1.44 18.49 -10.07
N GLN A 562 -1.82 18.63 -8.79
CA GLN A 562 -3.22 18.70 -8.40
C GLN A 562 -3.90 19.97 -8.90
N ARG A 563 -3.18 21.11 -8.93
CA ARG A 563 -3.67 22.36 -9.55
C ARG A 563 -3.89 22.16 -11.06
N ARG A 564 -2.92 21.56 -11.75
CA ARG A 564 -2.99 21.26 -13.19
C ARG A 564 -4.14 20.29 -13.51
N SER A 565 -4.33 19.26 -12.69
CA SER A 565 -5.43 18.30 -12.83
C SER A 565 -6.81 18.97 -12.68
N ARG A 566 -6.97 19.88 -11.70
CA ARG A 566 -8.20 20.68 -11.55
C ARG A 566 -8.47 21.57 -12.77
N GLN A 567 -7.44 22.24 -13.29
CA GLN A 567 -7.57 23.06 -14.51
C GLN A 567 -8.00 22.21 -15.72
N PHE A 568 -7.40 21.02 -15.91
CA PHE A 568 -7.81 20.09 -16.98
C PHE A 568 -9.24 19.58 -16.80
N ALA A 569 -9.65 19.22 -15.59
CA ALA A 569 -11.01 18.77 -15.31
C ALA A 569 -12.04 19.86 -15.64
N PHE A 570 -11.73 21.11 -15.30
CA PHE A 570 -12.55 22.28 -15.64
C PHE A 570 -12.67 22.49 -17.15
N LEU A 571 -11.55 22.52 -17.89
CA LEU A 571 -11.56 22.67 -19.35
C LEU A 571 -12.35 21.53 -20.02
N ASN A 572 -12.19 20.30 -19.56
CA ASN A 572 -12.93 19.15 -20.07
C ASN A 572 -14.43 19.24 -19.76
N SER A 573 -14.81 19.73 -18.58
CA SER A 573 -16.24 19.94 -18.26
C SER A 573 -16.87 21.00 -19.15
N VAL A 574 -16.16 22.13 -19.39
CA VAL A 574 -16.66 23.16 -20.29
C VAL A 574 -16.74 22.64 -21.72
N SER A 575 -15.73 21.90 -22.19
CA SER A 575 -15.75 21.28 -23.51
C SER A 575 -16.92 20.31 -23.67
N LYS A 576 -17.25 19.49 -22.65
CA LYS A 576 -18.42 18.61 -22.69
C LYS A 576 -19.72 19.39 -22.81
N THR A 577 -19.93 20.40 -21.95
CA THR A 577 -21.12 21.28 -22.01
C THR A 577 -21.24 21.95 -23.38
N ALA A 578 -20.12 22.42 -23.93
CA ALA A 578 -20.06 23.07 -25.22
C ALA A 578 -20.40 22.13 -26.40
N ILE A 579 -20.07 20.84 -26.29
CA ILE A 579 -20.38 19.84 -27.33
C ILE A 579 -21.80 19.27 -27.18
N SER A 580 -22.30 19.10 -25.96
CA SER A 580 -23.56 18.39 -25.71
C SER A 580 -24.80 19.27 -25.72
N SER A 581 -24.65 20.60 -25.69
CA SER A 581 -25.78 21.51 -25.61
C SER A 581 -26.27 21.95 -26.98
N GLU A 582 -27.56 21.76 -27.25
CA GLU A 582 -28.23 22.19 -28.49
C GLU A 582 -28.73 23.64 -28.40
N ASP A 583 -28.86 24.18 -27.19
CA ASP A 583 -29.32 25.55 -26.92
C ASP A 583 -28.13 26.44 -26.50
N ALA A 584 -27.80 27.41 -27.36
CA ALA A 584 -26.71 28.35 -27.12
C ALA A 584 -26.90 29.16 -25.82
N GLU A 585 -28.12 29.56 -25.44
CA GLU A 585 -28.32 30.35 -24.23
C GLU A 585 -28.09 29.52 -22.98
N GLN A 586 -28.59 28.28 -22.95
CA GLN A 586 -28.37 27.37 -21.83
C GLN A 586 -26.88 27.01 -21.70
N MET A 587 -26.22 26.70 -22.82
CA MET A 587 -24.78 26.43 -22.87
C MET A 587 -23.97 27.57 -22.26
N LEU A 588 -24.24 28.80 -22.70
CA LEU A 588 -23.54 29.99 -22.21
C LEU A 588 -23.78 30.23 -20.72
N ALA A 589 -24.99 29.96 -20.21
CA ALA A 589 -25.32 30.07 -18.78
C ALA A 589 -24.55 29.07 -17.91
N GLU A 590 -24.47 27.81 -18.36
CA GLU A 590 -23.71 26.77 -17.65
C GLU A 590 -22.21 27.07 -17.65
N ILE A 591 -21.66 27.57 -18.77
CA ILE A 591 -20.24 27.88 -18.89
C ILE A 591 -19.85 29.04 -17.97
N VAL A 592 -20.58 30.17 -17.96
CA VAL A 592 -20.27 31.28 -17.05
C VAL A 592 -20.41 30.86 -15.58
N GLY A 593 -21.38 30.02 -15.25
CA GLY A 593 -21.54 29.46 -13.90
C GLY A 593 -20.37 28.58 -13.48
N ASN A 594 -19.83 27.79 -14.41
CA ASN A 594 -18.64 26.95 -14.16
C ASN A 594 -17.36 27.78 -14.02
N ILE A 595 -17.20 28.86 -14.80
CA ILE A 595 -16.09 29.81 -14.64
C ILE A 595 -16.17 30.47 -13.26
N GLN A 596 -17.36 30.93 -12.84
CA GLN A 596 -17.56 31.56 -11.54
C GLN A 596 -17.18 30.66 -10.37
N LYS A 597 -17.59 29.38 -10.42
CA LYS A 597 -17.29 28.40 -9.37
C LYS A 597 -15.80 28.12 -9.19
N ASN A 598 -15.02 28.15 -10.28
CA ASN A 598 -13.60 27.79 -10.25
C ASN A 598 -12.67 28.97 -10.01
N PHE A 599 -13.00 30.17 -10.51
CA PHE A 599 -12.09 31.33 -10.48
C PHE A 599 -12.55 32.46 -9.56
N GLN A 600 -13.81 32.46 -9.09
CA GLN A 600 -14.36 33.47 -8.15
C GLN A 600 -14.15 34.92 -8.57
N PHE A 601 -14.29 35.22 -9.86
CA PHE A 601 -14.27 36.60 -10.35
C PHE A 601 -15.53 37.36 -9.90
N ASP A 602 -15.46 38.68 -9.82
CA ASP A 602 -16.59 39.48 -9.31
C ASP A 602 -17.69 39.59 -10.38
N HIS A 603 -17.30 39.64 -11.66
CA HIS A 603 -18.22 39.59 -12.81
C HIS A 603 -17.62 38.81 -13.98
N ILE A 604 -18.42 37.95 -14.61
CA ILE A 604 -18.13 37.23 -15.85
C ILE A 604 -19.31 37.43 -16.79
N GLY A 605 -19.05 37.82 -18.03
CA GLY A 605 -20.09 37.98 -19.05
C GLY A 605 -19.65 37.44 -20.40
N ILE A 606 -20.57 36.78 -21.11
CA ILE A 606 -20.38 36.43 -22.52
C ILE A 606 -21.37 37.24 -23.34
N GLY A 607 -20.82 38.07 -24.23
CA GLY A 607 -21.58 38.86 -25.19
C GLY A 607 -21.53 38.26 -26.58
N ILE A 608 -22.65 38.32 -27.31
CA ILE A 608 -22.78 37.87 -28.70
C ILE A 608 -22.95 39.08 -29.62
N LEU A 609 -22.30 39.06 -30.79
CA LEU A 609 -22.39 40.12 -31.78
C LEU A 609 -23.70 40.04 -32.57
N ASP A 610 -24.46 41.14 -32.57
CA ASP A 610 -25.52 41.36 -33.54
C ASP A 610 -24.96 42.13 -34.75
N TYR A 611 -24.90 41.44 -35.90
CA TYR A 611 -24.37 41.98 -37.15
C TYR A 611 -25.24 43.10 -37.75
N ALA A 612 -26.54 43.13 -37.48
CA ALA A 612 -27.43 44.14 -38.04
C ALA A 612 -27.27 45.49 -37.33
N THR A 613 -27.12 45.45 -36.01
CA THR A 613 -27.00 46.65 -35.17
C THR A 613 -25.55 47.06 -34.90
N LYS A 614 -24.58 46.15 -35.12
CA LYS A 614 -23.15 46.33 -34.78
C LYS A 614 -22.94 46.56 -33.28
N GLU A 615 -23.65 45.78 -32.46
CA GLU A 615 -23.58 45.84 -31.01
C GLU A 615 -23.29 44.45 -30.42
N ILE A 616 -22.54 44.40 -29.30
CA ILE A 616 -22.37 43.20 -28.49
C ILE A 616 -23.46 43.19 -27.43
N GLU A 617 -24.31 42.17 -27.44
CA GLU A 617 -25.35 41.97 -26.43
C GLU A 617 -24.88 40.94 -25.40
N ILE A 618 -24.89 41.29 -24.11
CA ILE A 618 -24.55 40.35 -23.03
C ILE A 618 -25.66 39.30 -22.90
N ARG A 619 -25.38 38.08 -23.35
CA ARG A 619 -26.35 36.98 -23.39
C ARG A 619 -26.32 36.13 -22.12
N SER A 620 -25.18 36.07 -21.45
CA SER A 620 -25.00 35.31 -20.23
C SER A 620 -24.02 36.00 -19.30
N GLU A 621 -24.28 35.90 -17.99
CA GLU A 621 -23.45 36.48 -16.94
C GLU A 621 -23.47 35.63 -15.67
N ALA A 622 -22.39 35.72 -14.89
CA ALA A 622 -22.26 35.14 -13.55
C ALA A 622 -21.35 36.03 -12.71
N GLY A 623 -21.55 36.04 -11.39
CA GLY A 623 -20.80 36.94 -10.51
C GLY A 623 -21.64 37.47 -9.36
N THR A 624 -21.01 38.17 -8.42
CA THR A 624 -21.70 38.88 -7.33
C THR A 624 -22.55 40.06 -7.81
N THR A 625 -22.37 40.48 -9.07
CA THR A 625 -22.97 41.68 -9.67
C THR A 625 -23.59 41.41 -11.05
N ALA A 626 -24.11 40.20 -11.27
CA ALA A 626 -24.76 39.78 -12.52
C ALA A 626 -26.15 40.44 -12.67
N HIS A 627 -26.20 41.69 -13.16
CA HIS A 627 -27.42 42.48 -13.36
C HIS A 627 -27.51 43.14 -14.76
N GLU A 628 -26.59 42.83 -15.67
CA GLU A 628 -26.42 43.52 -16.95
C GLU A 628 -26.78 42.64 -18.17
N LYS A 629 -27.43 41.48 -17.96
CA LYS A 629 -27.96 40.64 -19.04
C LYS A 629 -28.89 41.44 -19.96
N GLY A 630 -28.66 41.34 -21.27
CA GLY A 630 -29.39 42.08 -22.31
C GLY A 630 -28.83 43.47 -22.64
N LYS A 631 -27.79 43.93 -21.92
CA LYS A 631 -27.10 45.18 -22.25
C LYS A 631 -26.43 45.09 -23.60
N LYS A 632 -26.63 46.13 -24.41
CA LYS A 632 -26.04 46.27 -25.76
C LYS A 632 -24.91 47.29 -25.73
N ILE A 633 -23.75 46.88 -26.21
CA ILE A 633 -22.52 47.67 -26.22
C ILE A 633 -22.11 47.90 -27.68
N PRO A 634 -22.13 49.15 -28.17
CA PRO A 634 -21.68 49.45 -29.53
C PRO A 634 -20.20 49.11 -29.74
N LEU A 635 -19.87 48.59 -30.93
CA LEU A 635 -18.48 48.32 -31.31
C LEU A 635 -17.60 49.57 -31.14
N GLY A 636 -16.42 49.37 -30.54
CA GLY A 636 -15.46 50.43 -30.24
C GLY A 636 -15.67 51.19 -28.92
N THR A 637 -16.75 50.93 -28.17
CA THR A 637 -17.08 51.59 -26.91
C THR A 637 -16.64 50.76 -25.70
N GLY A 638 -16.05 51.39 -24.69
CA GLY A 638 -15.58 50.69 -23.48
C GLY A 638 -14.47 49.66 -23.77
N ILE A 639 -14.21 48.74 -22.83
CA ILE A 639 -13.21 47.67 -23.04
C ILE A 639 -13.79 46.59 -23.96
N VAL A 640 -15.01 46.10 -23.68
CA VAL A 640 -15.67 45.04 -24.46
C VAL A 640 -15.85 45.42 -25.94
N GLY A 641 -16.36 46.62 -26.23
CA GLY A 641 -16.55 47.08 -27.61
C GLY A 641 -15.22 47.32 -28.33
N ARG A 642 -14.16 47.74 -27.64
CA ARG A 642 -12.83 47.87 -28.24
C ARG A 642 -12.26 46.51 -28.64
N VAL A 643 -12.32 45.52 -27.76
CA VAL A 643 -11.89 44.13 -28.05
C VAL A 643 -12.68 43.54 -29.21
N ALA A 644 -14.00 43.74 -29.21
CA ALA A 644 -14.84 43.30 -30.32
C ALA A 644 -14.51 44.03 -31.65
N ARG A 645 -14.02 45.27 -31.63
CA ARG A 645 -13.62 45.97 -32.86
C ARG A 645 -12.23 45.55 -33.35
N SER A 646 -11.28 45.34 -32.44
CA SER A 646 -9.90 44.98 -32.80
C SER A 646 -9.71 43.50 -33.09
N GLY A 647 -10.50 42.63 -32.44
CA GLY A 647 -10.25 41.18 -32.45
C GLY A 647 -9.03 40.79 -31.60
N GLU A 648 -8.54 41.66 -30.73
CA GLU A 648 -7.39 41.41 -29.85
C GLU A 648 -7.80 41.45 -28.38
N ALA A 649 -7.35 40.47 -27.59
CA ALA A 649 -7.63 40.41 -26.16
C ALA A 649 -6.98 41.58 -25.40
N ALA A 650 -7.64 42.07 -24.34
CA ALA A 650 -7.17 43.18 -23.53
C ALA A 650 -7.25 42.86 -22.03
N LEU A 651 -6.10 42.89 -21.35
CA LEU A 651 -5.98 42.83 -19.88
C LEU A 651 -5.57 44.21 -19.36
N MET A 652 -6.42 44.84 -18.55
CA MET A 652 -6.21 46.17 -18.01
C MET A 652 -6.32 46.14 -16.49
N ASN A 653 -5.38 46.81 -15.81
CA ASN A 653 -5.39 47.00 -14.36
C ASN A 653 -5.45 48.49 -14.03
N ALA A 654 -6.14 48.83 -12.95
CA ALA A 654 -6.23 50.18 -12.41
C ALA A 654 -6.02 50.20 -10.88
N SER A 655 -5.31 51.22 -10.43
CA SER A 655 -5.01 51.39 -9.00
C SER A 655 -6.20 51.98 -8.22
N GLU A 656 -7.15 52.66 -8.88
CA GLU A 656 -8.37 53.19 -8.25
C GLU A 656 -9.65 52.65 -8.93
N PRO A 657 -10.75 52.41 -8.17
CA PRO A 657 -12.04 52.01 -8.74
C PRO A 657 -12.59 53.06 -9.72
N GLY A 658 -13.22 52.62 -10.81
CA GLY A 658 -13.91 53.50 -11.77
C GLY A 658 -13.02 54.12 -12.85
N GLN A 659 -11.70 53.86 -12.84
CA GLN A 659 -10.80 54.27 -13.94
C GLN A 659 -10.94 53.39 -15.19
N LEU A 660 -11.45 52.17 -15.04
CA LEU A 660 -11.72 51.27 -16.16
C LEU A 660 -13.17 51.43 -16.62
N GLN A 661 -13.39 51.62 -17.94
CA GLN A 661 -14.71 51.51 -18.57
C GLN A 661 -15.09 50.03 -18.75
N GLY A 662 -15.24 49.32 -17.63
CA GLY A 662 -15.79 47.96 -17.54
C GLY A 662 -17.32 47.95 -17.43
N LEU A 663 -17.90 46.75 -17.39
CA LEU A 663 -19.32 46.51 -17.09
C LEU A 663 -19.61 46.77 -15.61
N LEU A 664 -18.65 46.50 -14.72
CA LEU A 664 -18.79 46.74 -13.28
C LEU A 664 -18.19 48.11 -12.89
N PRO A 665 -18.95 48.99 -12.19
CA PRO A 665 -18.49 50.34 -11.84
C PRO A 665 -17.24 50.40 -10.95
N GLY A 666 -17.01 49.36 -10.12
CA GLY A 666 -15.88 49.25 -9.20
C GLY A 666 -14.63 48.57 -9.76
N SER A 667 -14.58 48.26 -11.06
CA SER A 667 -13.59 47.34 -11.60
C SER A 667 -12.18 47.90 -11.54
N ARG A 668 -11.28 47.09 -10.97
CA ARG A 668 -9.84 47.38 -10.89
C ARG A 668 -9.01 46.46 -11.78
N THR A 669 -9.56 45.30 -12.16
CA THR A 669 -8.99 44.43 -13.18
C THR A 669 -10.08 44.09 -14.19
N VAL A 670 -9.83 44.28 -15.49
CA VAL A 670 -10.73 43.85 -16.58
C VAL A 670 -9.93 43.05 -17.59
N PHE A 671 -10.41 41.86 -17.91
CA PHE A 671 -9.89 41.03 -18.98
C PHE A 671 -11.00 40.66 -19.95
N CYS A 672 -10.85 41.10 -21.21
CA CYS A 672 -11.81 40.80 -22.25
C CYS A 672 -11.10 40.12 -23.43
N ILE A 673 -11.71 39.04 -23.91
CA ILE A 673 -11.18 38.17 -24.95
C ILE A 673 -12.23 38.08 -26.07
N PRO A 674 -11.82 38.24 -27.34
CA PRO A 674 -12.74 38.05 -28.46
C PRO A 674 -13.05 36.56 -28.63
N ILE A 675 -14.28 36.25 -29.01
CA ILE A 675 -14.70 34.89 -29.38
C ILE A 675 -14.77 34.85 -30.90
N THR A 676 -13.76 34.28 -31.54
CA THR A 676 -13.58 34.29 -33.00
C THR A 676 -13.51 32.88 -33.56
N TYR A 677 -14.26 32.60 -34.63
CA TYR A 677 -14.17 31.35 -35.38
C TYR A 677 -13.63 31.66 -36.79
N GLY A 678 -12.38 31.24 -37.06
CA GLY A 678 -11.64 31.72 -38.23
C GLY A 678 -11.51 33.25 -38.21
N ASP A 679 -11.87 33.91 -39.31
CA ASP A 679 -11.87 35.38 -39.41
C ASP A 679 -13.18 36.03 -38.91
N THR A 680 -14.13 35.24 -38.41
CA THR A 680 -15.46 35.71 -38.03
C THR A 680 -15.57 35.96 -36.52
N LEU A 681 -15.89 37.18 -36.12
CA LEU A 681 -16.16 37.51 -34.71
C LEU A 681 -17.58 37.08 -34.32
N LEU A 682 -17.68 36.20 -33.33
CA LEU A 682 -18.97 35.73 -32.81
C LEU A 682 -19.40 36.52 -31.56
N GLY A 683 -18.45 37.00 -30.78
CA GLY A 683 -18.74 37.65 -29.50
C GLY A 683 -17.50 38.03 -28.70
N ALA A 684 -17.68 38.23 -27.40
CA ALA A 684 -16.60 38.49 -26.45
C ALA A 684 -16.87 37.87 -25.09
N LEU A 685 -15.84 37.28 -24.48
CA LEU A 685 -15.83 36.84 -23.08
C LEU A 685 -15.19 37.96 -22.25
N ASN A 686 -15.86 38.41 -21.20
CA ASN A 686 -15.41 39.49 -20.33
C ASN A 686 -15.39 39.03 -18.87
N VAL A 687 -14.29 39.30 -18.19
CA VAL A 687 -14.04 38.95 -16.79
C VAL A 687 -13.55 40.18 -16.06
N GLU A 688 -14.15 40.51 -14.92
CA GLU A 688 -13.81 41.68 -14.12
C GLU A 688 -13.65 41.34 -12.63
N SER A 689 -12.78 42.10 -11.97
CA SER A 689 -12.61 42.05 -10.52
C SER A 689 -12.39 43.44 -9.91
N GLU A 690 -12.89 43.62 -8.69
CA GLU A 690 -12.63 44.77 -7.83
C GLU A 690 -11.25 44.72 -7.17
N LYS A 691 -10.53 43.60 -7.27
CA LYS A 691 -9.15 43.46 -6.79
C LYS A 691 -8.18 43.90 -7.87
N GLU A 692 -7.06 44.52 -7.46
CA GLU A 692 -5.96 44.88 -8.35
C GLU A 692 -5.13 43.64 -8.68
N ASN A 693 -4.75 43.48 -9.95
CA ASN A 693 -3.96 42.33 -10.45
C ASN A 693 -4.59 40.98 -10.10
N ALA A 694 -5.92 40.88 -10.20
CA ALA A 694 -6.68 39.69 -9.82
C ALA A 694 -6.48 38.49 -10.76
N ILE A 695 -6.00 38.74 -11.98
CA ILE A 695 -5.89 37.74 -13.06
C ILE A 695 -4.42 37.41 -13.27
N SER A 696 -4.06 36.13 -13.11
CA SER A 696 -2.70 35.64 -13.31
C SER A 696 -2.42 35.28 -14.78
N PRO A 697 -1.14 35.12 -15.18
CA PRO A 697 -0.79 34.64 -16.52
C PRO A 697 -1.36 33.26 -16.85
N GLU A 698 -1.52 32.38 -15.86
CA GLU A 698 -2.18 31.08 -16.04
C GLU A 698 -3.66 31.23 -16.34
N ASP A 699 -4.35 32.14 -15.65
CA ASP A 699 -5.77 32.42 -15.90
C ASP A 699 -5.99 32.97 -17.31
N VAL A 700 -5.08 33.83 -17.79
CA VAL A 700 -5.10 34.33 -19.17
C VAL A 700 -5.06 33.17 -20.18
N LEU A 701 -4.19 32.18 -19.97
CA LEU A 701 -4.10 31.02 -20.87
C LEU A 701 -5.37 30.17 -20.84
N VAL A 702 -5.93 29.93 -19.64
CA VAL A 702 -7.17 29.16 -19.49
C VAL A 702 -8.34 29.88 -20.17
N MET A 703 -8.52 31.17 -19.94
CA MET A 703 -9.63 31.92 -20.53
C MET A 703 -9.53 32.06 -22.05
N ASN A 704 -8.31 32.17 -22.61
CA ASN A 704 -8.12 32.11 -24.07
C ASN A 704 -8.58 30.75 -24.63
N THR A 705 -8.18 29.65 -23.98
CA THR A 705 -8.59 28.30 -24.39
C THR A 705 -10.12 28.14 -24.32
N LEU A 706 -10.77 28.73 -23.30
CA LEU A 706 -12.22 28.76 -23.20
C LEU A 706 -12.88 29.56 -24.34
N ALA A 707 -12.30 30.70 -24.72
CA ALA A 707 -12.80 31.50 -25.83
C ALA A 707 -12.76 30.73 -27.15
N ASP A 708 -11.70 29.94 -27.40
CA ASP A 708 -11.58 29.07 -28.58
C ASP A 708 -12.64 27.94 -28.59
N LEU A 709 -12.86 27.30 -27.44
CA LEU A 709 -13.90 26.27 -27.28
C LEU A 709 -15.29 26.87 -27.50
N LEU A 710 -15.56 28.04 -26.90
CA LEU A 710 -16.81 28.78 -27.07
C LEU A 710 -17.03 29.19 -28.52
N ALA A 711 -15.99 29.62 -29.23
CA ALA A 711 -16.10 30.00 -30.63
C ALA A 711 -16.56 28.84 -31.50
N THR A 712 -16.00 27.65 -31.27
CA THR A 712 -16.38 26.43 -32.00
C THR A 712 -17.83 26.03 -31.70
N ALA A 713 -18.23 26.05 -30.44
CA ALA A 713 -19.57 25.64 -30.03
C ALA A 713 -20.67 26.63 -30.49
N LEU A 714 -20.42 27.94 -30.36
CA LEU A 714 -21.35 28.96 -30.83
C LEU A 714 -21.50 28.93 -32.35
N HIS A 715 -20.40 28.72 -33.09
CA HIS A 715 -20.47 28.54 -34.55
C HIS A 715 -21.39 27.37 -34.91
N ASN A 716 -21.17 26.20 -34.29
CA ASN A 716 -21.97 25.01 -34.55
C ASN A 716 -23.46 25.21 -34.21
N SER A 717 -23.76 25.83 -33.07
CA SER A 717 -25.13 26.11 -32.66
C SER A 717 -25.83 27.08 -33.62
N PHE A 718 -25.17 28.18 -34.02
CA PHE A 718 -25.74 29.12 -34.99
C PHE A 718 -25.98 28.50 -36.37
N VAL A 719 -25.05 27.66 -36.85
CA VAL A 719 -25.21 26.92 -38.11
C VAL A 719 -26.37 25.94 -38.02
N PHE A 720 -26.48 25.19 -36.92
CA PHE A 720 -27.56 24.25 -36.69
C PHE A 720 -28.94 24.95 -36.63
N GLN A 721 -29.04 26.05 -35.88
CA GLN A 721 -30.27 26.83 -35.77
C GLN A 721 -30.72 27.42 -37.12
N LYS A 722 -29.76 27.85 -37.95
CA LYS A 722 -30.01 28.32 -39.32
C LYS A 722 -30.53 27.19 -40.22
N LEU A 723 -29.93 26.00 -40.13
CA LEU A 723 -30.40 24.81 -40.86
C LEU A 723 -31.81 24.37 -40.43
N GLN A 724 -32.09 24.37 -39.12
CA GLN A 724 -33.41 24.02 -38.58
C GLN A 724 -34.50 24.96 -39.10
N THR A 725 -34.22 26.27 -39.15
CA THR A 725 -35.17 27.27 -39.66
C THR A 725 -35.44 27.07 -41.16
N GLN A 726 -34.41 26.75 -41.95
CA GLN A 726 -34.54 26.47 -43.39
C GLN A 726 -35.29 25.17 -43.68
N SER A 727 -35.31 24.20 -42.75
CA SER A 727 -36.07 22.95 -42.90
C SER A 727 -37.59 23.11 -42.70
N ILE A 728 -38.05 24.26 -42.18
CA ILE A 728 -39.45 24.45 -41.72
C ILE A 728 -40.32 25.18 -42.77
N THR A 729 -39.75 25.98 -43.66
CA THR A 729 -40.48 26.80 -44.67
C THR A 729 -40.16 26.38 -46.10
N ASP A 730 -41.16 26.38 -46.99
CA ASP A 730 -41.01 26.07 -48.41
C ASP A 730 -40.34 27.25 -49.14
N GLY A 731 -39.23 26.97 -49.84
CA GLY A 731 -38.39 27.99 -50.46
C GLY A 731 -39.04 28.77 -51.60
N LEU A 732 -40.09 28.22 -52.23
CA LEU A 732 -40.80 28.87 -53.33
C LEU A 732 -41.96 29.76 -52.83
N THR A 733 -42.73 29.24 -51.88
CA THR A 733 -44.01 29.86 -51.47
C THR A 733 -43.93 30.66 -50.17
N GLY A 734 -42.88 30.47 -49.36
CA GLY A 734 -42.68 31.16 -48.08
C GLY A 734 -43.52 30.62 -46.91
N ILE A 735 -44.50 29.76 -47.18
CA ILE A 735 -45.35 29.09 -46.18
C ILE A 735 -44.65 27.84 -45.60
N LYS A 736 -45.30 27.12 -44.69
CA LYS A 736 -44.69 25.96 -44.01
C LYS A 736 -44.49 24.77 -44.95
N THR A 737 -43.47 23.95 -44.68
CA THR A 737 -43.25 22.69 -45.40
C THR A 737 -44.25 21.61 -44.99
N ARG A 738 -44.43 20.60 -45.85
CA ARG A 738 -45.18 19.38 -45.53
C ARG A 738 -44.73 18.74 -44.21
N ARG A 739 -43.43 18.73 -43.92
CA ARG A 739 -42.87 18.18 -42.67
C ARG A 739 -43.38 18.92 -41.44
N PHE A 740 -43.31 20.25 -41.44
CA PHE A 740 -43.79 21.06 -40.32
C PHE A 740 -45.29 20.89 -40.09
N PHE A 741 -46.08 20.77 -41.16
CA PHE A 741 -47.51 20.50 -41.05
C PHE A 741 -47.80 19.20 -40.29
N TRP A 742 -47.08 18.11 -40.59
CA TRP A 742 -47.27 16.83 -39.90
C TRP A 742 -46.95 16.91 -38.40
N GLU A 743 -45.89 17.63 -38.03
CA GLU A 743 -45.53 17.87 -36.63
C GLU A 743 -46.62 18.69 -35.90
N ALA A 744 -47.14 19.73 -36.56
CA ALA A 744 -48.23 20.55 -36.02
C ALA A 744 -49.54 19.76 -35.89
N LEU A 745 -49.90 18.95 -36.88
CA LEU A 745 -51.09 18.10 -36.86
C LEU A 745 -51.00 17.04 -35.77
N SER A 746 -49.85 16.37 -35.61
CA SER A 746 -49.64 15.38 -34.55
C SER A 746 -49.80 16.02 -33.16
N SER A 747 -49.24 17.22 -32.99
CA SER A 747 -49.36 17.98 -31.74
C SER A 747 -50.82 18.40 -31.47
N GLU A 748 -51.53 18.86 -32.50
CA GLU A 748 -52.93 19.26 -32.39
C GLU A 748 -53.85 18.07 -32.12
N TRP A 749 -53.65 16.94 -32.79
CA TRP A 749 -54.40 15.71 -32.54
C TRP A 749 -54.25 15.24 -31.09
N LYS A 750 -53.02 15.25 -30.54
CA LYS A 750 -52.78 14.93 -29.12
C LYS A 750 -53.49 15.91 -28.18
N ARG A 751 -53.59 17.19 -28.55
CA ARG A 751 -54.28 18.22 -27.76
C ARG A 751 -55.80 18.04 -27.80
N ALA A 752 -56.35 17.85 -29.00
CA ALA A 752 -57.76 17.66 -29.28
C ALA A 752 -58.31 16.37 -28.65
N SER A 753 -57.55 15.27 -28.74
CA SER A 753 -57.91 13.98 -28.11
C SER A 753 -58.01 14.06 -26.59
N ARG A 754 -57.23 14.96 -25.95
CA ARG A 754 -57.26 15.18 -24.50
C ARG A 754 -58.34 16.18 -24.07
N SER A 755 -58.51 17.25 -24.83
CA SER A 755 -59.40 18.37 -24.49
C SER A 755 -60.84 18.20 -24.99
N GLY A 756 -61.08 17.24 -25.90
CA GLY A 756 -62.36 17.05 -26.58
C GLY A 756 -62.71 18.15 -27.59
N ARG A 757 -61.80 19.11 -27.86
CA ARG A 757 -62.03 20.20 -28.82
C ARG A 757 -61.78 19.73 -30.25
N PRO A 758 -62.62 20.10 -31.22
CA PRO A 758 -62.47 19.65 -32.61
C PRO A 758 -61.33 20.39 -33.31
N PHE A 759 -60.75 19.77 -34.33
CA PHE A 759 -59.90 20.46 -35.31
C PHE A 759 -60.25 19.97 -36.71
N SER A 760 -59.95 20.78 -37.71
CA SER A 760 -60.21 20.44 -39.12
C SER A 760 -58.96 20.55 -39.96
N VAL A 761 -58.93 19.79 -41.05
CA VAL A 761 -57.89 19.86 -42.08
C VAL A 761 -58.59 20.14 -43.41
N VAL A 762 -58.03 21.07 -44.18
CA VAL A 762 -58.49 21.39 -45.53
C VAL A 762 -57.35 21.11 -46.50
N LEU A 763 -57.58 20.21 -47.45
CA LEU A 763 -56.67 19.95 -48.56
C LEU A 763 -57.14 20.73 -49.79
N VAL A 764 -56.21 21.34 -50.52
CA VAL A 764 -56.48 22.21 -51.66
C VAL A 764 -55.57 21.79 -52.80
N ASP A 765 -56.14 21.53 -53.97
CA ASP A 765 -55.41 21.28 -55.22
C ASP A 765 -55.80 22.35 -56.23
N LEU A 766 -54.81 22.90 -56.94
CA LEU A 766 -55.04 23.96 -57.93
C LEU A 766 -55.54 23.37 -59.26
N ASP A 767 -56.75 23.74 -59.64
CA ASP A 767 -57.33 23.32 -60.92
C ASP A 767 -56.60 23.99 -62.08
N LYS A 768 -56.36 23.23 -63.16
CA LYS A 768 -55.70 23.69 -64.41
C LYS A 768 -54.29 24.27 -64.24
N PHE A 769 -53.64 24.08 -63.10
CA PHE A 769 -52.27 24.56 -62.88
C PHE A 769 -51.26 24.03 -63.90
N LYS A 770 -51.43 22.77 -64.33
CA LYS A 770 -50.60 22.17 -65.38
C LYS A 770 -50.71 22.93 -66.72
N GLU A 771 -51.90 23.40 -67.09
CA GLU A 771 -52.10 24.17 -68.33
C GLU A 771 -51.34 25.49 -68.29
N VAL A 772 -51.24 26.14 -67.12
CA VAL A 772 -50.45 27.35 -66.94
C VAL A 772 -48.96 27.08 -67.11
N ASN A 773 -48.44 26.00 -66.50
CA ASN A 773 -47.04 25.60 -66.69
C ASN A 773 -46.73 25.25 -68.16
N ASP A 774 -47.64 24.53 -68.82
CA ASP A 774 -47.46 24.10 -70.21
C ASP A 774 -47.59 25.28 -71.20
N THR A 775 -48.35 26.32 -70.86
CA THR A 775 -48.61 27.49 -71.73
C THR A 775 -47.64 28.64 -71.50
N PHE A 776 -47.33 28.98 -70.25
CA PHE A 776 -46.57 30.17 -69.86
C PHE A 776 -45.18 29.84 -69.27
N GLY A 777 -44.90 28.56 -69.02
CA GLY A 777 -43.63 28.09 -68.47
C GLY A 777 -43.59 28.06 -66.95
N HIS A 778 -42.61 27.30 -66.41
CA HIS A 778 -42.50 27.05 -64.97
C HIS A 778 -42.28 28.30 -64.11
N LEU A 779 -41.63 29.34 -64.64
CA LEU A 779 -41.43 30.60 -63.90
C LEU A 779 -42.76 31.31 -63.60
N GLU A 780 -43.71 31.26 -64.52
CA GLU A 780 -45.05 31.83 -64.31
C GLU A 780 -45.84 30.97 -63.31
N GLY A 781 -45.74 29.65 -63.43
CA GLY A 781 -46.31 28.71 -62.46
C GLY A 781 -45.78 28.92 -61.03
N ASP A 782 -44.48 29.21 -60.89
CA ASP A 782 -43.85 29.54 -59.62
C ASP A 782 -44.42 30.83 -58.99
N LEU A 783 -44.68 31.86 -59.81
CA LEU A 783 -45.33 33.09 -59.36
C LEU A 783 -46.78 32.83 -58.92
N VAL A 784 -47.52 31.98 -59.64
CA VAL A 784 -48.86 31.52 -59.27
C VAL A 784 -48.84 30.81 -57.92
N LEU A 785 -47.94 29.85 -57.71
CA LEU A 785 -47.80 29.12 -56.44
C LEU A 785 -47.45 30.06 -55.27
N ALA A 786 -46.52 30.99 -55.49
CA ALA A 786 -46.14 31.99 -54.48
C ALA A 786 -47.28 32.98 -54.18
N ARG A 787 -48.17 33.25 -55.14
CA ARG A 787 -49.37 34.09 -54.94
C ARG A 787 -50.43 33.34 -54.14
N VAL A 788 -50.72 32.08 -54.50
CA VAL A 788 -51.65 31.21 -53.77
C VAL A 788 -51.21 31.03 -52.32
N GLY A 789 -49.94 30.68 -52.09
CA GLY A 789 -49.40 30.50 -50.73
C GLY A 789 -49.58 31.74 -49.86
N ARG A 790 -49.21 32.92 -50.39
CA ARG A 790 -49.41 34.21 -49.69
C ARG A 790 -50.89 34.52 -49.44
N LEU A 791 -51.78 34.24 -50.40
CA LEU A 791 -53.21 34.49 -50.23
C LEU A 791 -53.79 33.61 -49.11
N LEU A 792 -53.48 32.31 -49.12
CA LEU A 792 -53.93 31.38 -48.09
C LEU A 792 -53.40 31.77 -46.70
N GLU A 793 -52.11 32.11 -46.59
CA GLU A 793 -51.50 32.57 -45.33
C GLU A 793 -52.13 33.87 -44.80
N GLN A 794 -52.39 34.85 -45.66
CA GLN A 794 -52.99 36.13 -45.27
C GLN A 794 -54.47 36.03 -44.88
N LYS A 795 -55.21 35.09 -45.47
CA LYS A 795 -56.64 34.91 -45.23
C LYS A 795 -56.95 33.96 -44.07
N CYS A 796 -55.98 33.14 -43.68
CA CYS A 796 -56.04 32.32 -42.47
C CYS A 796 -55.60 33.11 -41.23
N ARG A 797 -56.08 32.70 -40.05
CA ARG A 797 -55.65 33.28 -38.77
C ARG A 797 -54.29 32.72 -38.34
N GLN A 798 -53.56 33.43 -37.47
CA GLN A 798 -52.25 32.99 -36.97
C GLN A 798 -52.24 31.61 -36.31
N SER A 799 -53.36 31.16 -35.74
CA SER A 799 -53.46 29.80 -35.17
C SER A 799 -53.68 28.70 -36.21
N ASN A 800 -53.94 29.04 -37.48
CA ASN A 800 -53.96 28.07 -38.55
C ASN A 800 -52.55 27.82 -39.08
N VAL A 801 -52.28 26.58 -39.48
CA VAL A 801 -51.02 26.22 -40.14
C VAL A 801 -51.31 26.01 -41.62
N VAL A 802 -50.80 26.90 -42.46
CA VAL A 802 -50.86 26.80 -43.92
C VAL A 802 -49.53 26.24 -44.41
N ALA A 803 -49.59 25.15 -45.18
CA ALA A 803 -48.41 24.48 -45.69
C ALA A 803 -48.57 24.05 -47.15
N ARG A 804 -47.43 23.95 -47.84
CA ARG A 804 -47.38 23.32 -49.16
C ARG A 804 -47.24 21.81 -48.98
N TYR A 805 -48.20 21.06 -49.49
CA TYR A 805 -48.30 19.60 -49.32
C TYR A 805 -47.69 18.84 -50.50
N GLY A 806 -47.85 19.37 -51.71
CA GLY A 806 -47.36 18.79 -52.96
C GLY A 806 -46.87 19.86 -53.94
N GLY A 807 -46.77 19.50 -55.22
CA GLY A 807 -46.35 20.44 -56.27
C GLY A 807 -47.31 21.62 -56.40
N ASP A 808 -48.59 21.31 -56.55
CA ASP A 808 -49.74 22.22 -56.71
C ASP A 808 -50.79 22.06 -55.59
N GLU A 809 -50.46 21.27 -54.57
CA GLU A 809 -51.33 20.98 -53.43
C GLU A 809 -50.92 21.76 -52.18
N PHE A 810 -51.91 22.32 -51.49
CA PHE A 810 -51.78 23.04 -50.23
C PHE A 810 -52.63 22.37 -49.16
N ILE A 811 -52.24 22.52 -47.91
CA ILE A 811 -52.96 21.95 -46.77
C ILE A 811 -53.05 22.97 -45.63
N ILE A 812 -54.19 22.99 -44.96
CA ILE A 812 -54.47 23.93 -43.88
C ILE A 812 -54.96 23.17 -42.65
N LEU A 813 -54.26 23.33 -41.52
CA LEU A 813 -54.71 22.85 -40.22
C LEU A 813 -55.45 23.97 -39.50
N MET A 814 -56.64 23.63 -38.99
CA MET A 814 -57.52 24.54 -38.27
C MET A 814 -57.80 24.03 -36.85
N PRO A 815 -56.97 24.40 -35.86
CA PRO A 815 -57.21 24.06 -34.46
C PRO A 815 -58.53 24.63 -33.94
N GLU A 816 -59.23 23.93 -33.05
CA GLU A 816 -60.49 24.43 -32.46
C GLU A 816 -61.54 24.86 -33.51
N THR A 817 -61.70 24.05 -34.56
CA THR A 817 -62.67 24.29 -35.64
C THR A 817 -63.37 22.98 -35.96
N GLY A 818 -64.71 23.01 -36.04
CA GLY A 818 -65.52 21.86 -36.43
C GLY A 818 -65.78 21.81 -37.94
N ALA A 819 -66.37 20.70 -38.42
CA ALA A 819 -66.58 20.43 -39.85
C ALA A 819 -67.32 21.56 -40.59
N GLU A 820 -68.46 22.04 -40.06
CA GLU A 820 -69.24 23.11 -40.71
C GLU A 820 -68.44 24.42 -40.82
N GLN A 821 -67.72 24.80 -39.78
CA GLN A 821 -66.93 26.03 -39.76
C GLN A 821 -65.75 25.95 -40.72
N ALA A 822 -65.12 24.78 -40.82
CA ALA A 822 -64.04 24.53 -41.76
C ALA A 822 -64.53 24.55 -43.20
N GLN A 823 -65.71 24.00 -43.48
CA GLN A 823 -66.34 24.06 -44.80
C GLN A 823 -66.68 25.51 -45.20
N ILE A 824 -67.19 26.33 -44.26
CA ILE A 824 -67.44 27.76 -44.50
C ILE A 824 -66.14 28.51 -44.83
N LEU A 825 -65.05 28.25 -44.10
CA LEU A 825 -63.77 28.90 -44.41
C LEU A 825 -63.20 28.41 -45.74
N ALA A 826 -63.27 27.11 -46.03
CA ALA A 826 -62.83 26.53 -47.30
C ALA A 826 -63.58 27.16 -48.48
N GLU A 827 -64.90 27.37 -48.37
CA GLU A 827 -65.69 28.02 -49.42
C GLU A 827 -65.29 29.49 -49.63
N ARG A 828 -64.95 30.22 -48.55
CA ARG A 828 -64.42 31.58 -48.65
C ARG A 828 -63.04 31.63 -49.30
N LEU A 829 -62.14 30.71 -48.91
CA LEU A 829 -60.81 30.59 -49.49
C LEU A 829 -60.90 30.27 -50.99
N ARG A 830 -61.81 29.37 -51.38
CA ARG A 830 -62.11 29.06 -52.77
C ARG A 830 -62.55 30.30 -53.56
N LEU A 831 -63.52 31.04 -53.05
CA LEU A 831 -63.99 32.28 -53.68
C LEU A 831 -62.87 33.33 -53.79
N TRP A 832 -62.01 33.46 -52.78
CA TRP A 832 -60.88 34.39 -52.83
C TRP A 832 -59.82 33.96 -53.83
N LEU A 833 -59.54 32.67 -54.00
CA LEU A 833 -58.65 32.18 -55.06
C LEU A 833 -59.25 32.50 -56.44
N ALA A 834 -60.53 32.18 -56.67
CA ALA A 834 -61.20 32.38 -57.95
C ALA A 834 -61.36 33.87 -58.35
N THR A 835 -61.33 34.80 -57.38
CA THR A 835 -61.50 36.24 -57.61
C THR A 835 -60.21 37.06 -57.51
N ASP A 836 -59.06 36.44 -57.17
CA ASP A 836 -57.79 37.15 -57.15
C ASP A 836 -57.42 37.59 -58.59
N PRO A 837 -57.07 38.87 -58.82
CA PRO A 837 -56.87 39.40 -60.18
C PRO A 837 -55.85 38.62 -61.01
N MET A 838 -54.76 38.16 -60.37
CA MET A 838 -53.70 37.41 -61.04
C MET A 838 -54.15 35.97 -61.33
N LEU A 839 -54.80 35.31 -60.36
CA LEU A 839 -55.25 33.92 -60.53
C LEU A 839 -56.41 33.80 -61.53
N ALA A 840 -57.31 34.79 -61.55
CA ALA A 840 -58.42 34.85 -62.49
C ALA A 840 -57.97 35.05 -63.95
N GLU A 841 -56.92 35.84 -64.19
CA GLU A 841 -56.31 35.99 -65.52
C GLU A 841 -55.81 34.64 -66.07
N HIS A 842 -55.22 33.82 -65.19
CA HIS A 842 -54.76 32.47 -65.53
C HIS A 842 -55.83 31.37 -65.38
N HIS A 843 -57.08 31.73 -65.07
CA HIS A 843 -58.20 30.80 -64.87
C HIS A 843 -57.91 29.71 -63.81
N ILE A 844 -57.12 30.05 -62.79
CA ILE A 844 -56.77 29.16 -61.68
C ILE A 844 -57.87 29.19 -60.61
N THR A 845 -58.44 28.03 -60.34
CA THR A 845 -59.38 27.78 -59.23
C THR A 845 -58.82 26.71 -58.30
N GLY A 846 -59.54 26.37 -57.23
CA GLY A 846 -59.12 25.33 -56.30
C GLY A 846 -60.20 24.29 -56.06
N SER A 847 -59.80 23.03 -56.05
CA SER A 847 -60.58 21.91 -55.53
C SER A 847 -60.24 21.70 -54.05
N PHE A 848 -61.25 21.74 -53.18
CA PHE A 848 -61.06 21.71 -51.73
C PHE A 848 -61.72 20.48 -51.10
N GLY A 849 -61.03 19.85 -50.16
CA GLY A 849 -61.58 18.76 -49.35
C GLY A 849 -61.42 18.99 -47.86
N VAL A 850 -62.45 18.66 -47.09
CA VAL A 850 -62.48 18.96 -45.65
C VAL A 850 -62.57 17.68 -44.82
N GLY A 851 -61.62 17.50 -43.89
CA GLY A 851 -61.62 16.48 -42.85
C GLY A 851 -61.73 17.11 -41.47
N SER A 852 -62.33 16.43 -40.49
CA SER A 852 -62.51 17.02 -39.15
C SER A 852 -62.54 15.98 -38.04
N PHE A 853 -61.77 16.22 -36.99
CA PHE A 853 -61.80 15.44 -35.77
C PHE A 853 -62.89 15.97 -34.82
N PRO A 854 -63.66 15.11 -34.15
CA PRO A 854 -63.65 13.64 -34.23
C PRO A 854 -64.61 13.06 -35.29
N VAL A 855 -65.39 13.90 -35.97
CA VAL A 855 -66.51 13.51 -36.85
C VAL A 855 -66.08 12.51 -37.93
N HIS A 856 -64.96 12.77 -38.58
CA HIS A 856 -64.47 12.01 -39.73
C HIS A 856 -63.39 10.97 -39.37
N GLY A 857 -63.11 10.79 -38.09
CA GLY A 857 -62.13 9.82 -37.59
C GLY A 857 -61.37 10.26 -36.34
N PHE A 858 -60.68 9.30 -35.71
CA PHE A 858 -59.96 9.49 -34.45
C PHE A 858 -58.43 9.52 -34.58
N SER A 859 -57.88 9.42 -35.80
CA SER A 859 -56.44 9.56 -36.08
C SER A 859 -56.14 10.69 -37.06
N ALA A 860 -54.97 11.30 -36.98
CA ALA A 860 -54.53 12.33 -37.93
C ALA A 860 -54.59 11.85 -39.39
N GLU A 861 -54.22 10.60 -39.65
CA GLU A 861 -54.25 9.96 -40.96
C GLU A 861 -55.68 9.79 -41.48
N SER A 862 -56.62 9.39 -40.61
CA SER A 862 -58.04 9.25 -40.97
C SER A 862 -58.63 10.61 -41.39
N ILE A 863 -58.27 11.69 -40.69
CA ILE A 863 -58.74 13.04 -41.00
C ILE A 863 -58.19 13.56 -42.32
N ILE A 864 -56.88 13.38 -42.58
CA ILE A 864 -56.28 13.73 -43.87
C ILE A 864 -56.92 12.93 -44.99
N ARG A 865 -57.14 11.63 -44.79
CA ARG A 865 -57.71 10.75 -45.81
C ARG A 865 -59.12 11.19 -46.23
N VAL A 866 -59.92 11.68 -45.29
CA VAL A 866 -61.23 12.25 -45.60
C VAL A 866 -61.11 13.57 -46.36
N ALA A 867 -60.17 14.44 -45.96
CA ALA A 867 -59.90 15.68 -46.70
C ALA A 867 -59.42 15.38 -48.14
N ASP A 868 -58.53 14.42 -48.33
CA ASP A 868 -58.02 13.99 -49.64
C ASP A 868 -59.11 13.39 -50.53
N ALA A 869 -59.94 12.50 -49.97
CA ALA A 869 -61.10 11.96 -50.68
C ALA A 869 -62.09 13.05 -51.10
N GLY A 870 -62.38 14.02 -50.21
CA GLY A 870 -63.23 15.17 -50.53
C GLY A 870 -62.65 16.08 -51.62
N MET A 871 -61.34 16.29 -51.61
CA MET A 871 -60.65 17.07 -52.64
C MET A 871 -60.71 16.36 -54.00
N TYR A 872 -60.47 15.04 -54.02
CA TYR A 872 -60.54 14.23 -55.23
C TYR A 872 -61.96 14.21 -55.84
N ILE A 873 -63.00 14.14 -55.00
CA ILE A 873 -64.40 14.28 -55.42
C ILE A 873 -64.63 15.65 -56.05
N SER A 874 -64.13 16.71 -55.41
CA SER A 874 -64.22 18.09 -55.92
C SER A 874 -63.61 18.23 -57.33
N LYS A 875 -62.43 17.63 -57.52
CA LYS A 875 -61.70 17.63 -58.79
C LYS A 875 -62.44 16.87 -59.89
N LYS A 876 -62.97 15.67 -59.57
CA LYS A 876 -63.75 14.86 -60.53
C LYS A 876 -65.08 15.48 -60.92
N ALA A 877 -65.70 16.24 -60.04
CA ALA A 877 -67.01 16.81 -60.29
C ALA A 877 -66.96 18.12 -61.12
N GLY A 878 -65.77 18.55 -61.55
CA GLY A 878 -65.56 19.70 -62.45
C GLY A 878 -64.71 20.83 -61.85
N GLY A 879 -64.07 20.61 -60.70
CA GLY A 879 -63.25 21.63 -60.03
C GLY A 879 -64.06 22.71 -59.33
N ASP A 880 -63.34 23.71 -58.82
CA ASP A 880 -63.85 24.93 -58.16
C ASP A 880 -64.96 24.69 -57.13
N ARG A 881 -64.72 23.80 -56.16
CA ARG A 881 -65.69 23.47 -55.10
C ARG A 881 -65.05 22.90 -53.85
N VAL A 882 -65.85 22.78 -52.79
CA VAL A 882 -65.52 22.14 -51.52
C VAL A 882 -66.37 20.88 -51.35
N SER A 883 -65.79 19.75 -50.90
CA SER A 883 -66.53 18.50 -50.61
C SER A 883 -66.02 17.75 -49.37
N THR A 884 -66.85 16.84 -48.82
CA THR A 884 -66.55 15.96 -47.66
C THR A 884 -66.84 14.48 -48.03
N SER A 885 -66.18 13.51 -47.38
CA SER A 885 -66.22 12.09 -47.81
C SER A 885 -67.46 11.29 -47.40
N GLU A 886 -68.51 11.90 -46.84
CA GLU A 886 -69.77 11.20 -46.55
C GLU A 886 -70.55 10.83 -47.83
N ASP A 887 -70.14 11.35 -48.99
CA ASP A 887 -70.85 11.20 -50.27
C ASP A 887 -70.62 9.86 -51.02
N SER A 888 -69.78 8.93 -50.52
CA SER A 888 -69.55 7.66 -51.24
C SER A 888 -69.00 6.51 -50.38
N THR A 889 -69.80 5.92 -49.49
CA THR A 889 -69.45 4.64 -48.87
C THR A 889 -69.82 3.47 -49.77
N GLN A 890 -68.85 2.83 -50.45
CA GLN A 890 -68.79 1.37 -50.65
C GLN A 890 -67.51 0.91 -51.39
N GLY A 891 -66.66 0.14 -50.71
CA GLY A 891 -65.93 -0.98 -51.31
C GLY A 891 -64.43 -0.84 -51.63
N GLU A 892 -63.53 -0.64 -50.65
CA GLU A 892 -62.07 -0.85 -50.90
C GLU A 892 -61.20 -0.96 -49.60
N SER A 893 -61.64 -1.71 -48.59
CA SER A 893 -61.00 -1.68 -47.25
C SER A 893 -59.79 -2.64 -47.02
N GLY A 894 -59.45 -3.53 -47.97
CA GLY A 894 -58.49 -4.62 -47.70
C GLY A 894 -57.00 -4.33 -47.97
N ALA A 895 -56.68 -3.38 -48.84
CA ALA A 895 -55.29 -3.08 -49.23
C ALA A 895 -54.65 -2.05 -48.28
N LEU A 896 -55.42 -1.03 -47.91
CA LEU A 896 -54.93 0.06 -47.08
C LEU A 896 -54.63 -0.37 -45.63
N HIS A 897 -55.39 -1.33 -45.09
CA HIS A 897 -55.18 -1.80 -43.72
C HIS A 897 -53.84 -2.54 -43.56
N ARG A 898 -53.37 -3.24 -44.60
CA ARG A 898 -52.04 -3.92 -44.61
C ARG A 898 -50.87 -2.93 -44.61
N GLN A 899 -51.03 -1.78 -45.25
CA GLN A 899 -49.98 -0.76 -45.34
C GLN A 899 -49.79 0.01 -44.01
N VAL A 900 -50.86 0.18 -43.24
CA VAL A 900 -50.87 0.83 -41.92
C VAL A 900 -50.14 -0.01 -40.86
N VAL A 901 -50.34 -1.34 -40.88
CA VAL A 901 -49.68 -2.26 -39.95
C VAL A 901 -48.17 -2.31 -40.18
N SER A 902 -47.73 -2.34 -41.46
CA SER A 902 -46.30 -2.35 -41.81
C SER A 902 -45.55 -1.12 -41.30
N GLY A 903 -46.13 0.08 -41.44
CA GLY A 903 -45.48 1.32 -40.98
C GLY A 903 -45.38 1.45 -39.46
N TYR A 904 -46.34 0.88 -38.71
CA TYR A 904 -46.25 0.83 -37.25
C TYR A 904 -45.15 -0.12 -36.78
N ILE A 905 -45.04 -1.31 -37.41
CA ILE A 905 -44.04 -2.32 -37.09
C ILE A 905 -42.62 -1.79 -37.32
N GLU A 906 -42.37 -1.13 -38.45
CA GLU A 906 -41.09 -0.47 -38.73
C GLU A 906 -40.77 0.61 -37.69
N GLY A 907 -41.76 1.42 -37.32
CA GLY A 907 -41.62 2.48 -36.32
C GLY A 907 -41.43 1.98 -34.89
N PHE A 908 -41.88 0.76 -34.55
CA PHE A 908 -41.66 0.13 -33.25
C PHE A 908 -40.21 -0.37 -33.12
N LEU A 909 -39.67 -0.96 -34.19
CA LEU A 909 -38.33 -1.55 -34.21
C LEU A 909 -37.21 -0.50 -34.31
N GLN A 910 -37.42 0.62 -35.01
CA GLN A 910 -36.43 1.71 -35.10
C GLN A 910 -36.13 2.43 -33.79
N ARG A 911 -36.95 2.25 -32.74
CA ARG A 911 -36.79 2.97 -31.46
C ARG A 911 -35.96 2.23 -30.40
N GLU A 912 -35.26 1.15 -30.78
CA GLU A 912 -34.44 0.31 -29.88
C GLU A 912 -35.18 -0.11 -28.58
N ARG A 913 -36.49 -0.39 -28.66
CA ARG A 913 -37.28 -0.87 -27.51
C ARG A 913 -36.98 -2.34 -27.22
N THR A 914 -35.80 -2.59 -26.68
CA THR A 914 -35.35 -3.91 -26.20
C THR A 914 -35.73 -4.08 -24.73
N GLY A 915 -36.03 -5.30 -24.30
CA GLY A 915 -36.42 -5.60 -22.92
C GLY A 915 -37.90 -5.97 -22.74
N PRO A 916 -38.22 -6.87 -21.78
CA PRO A 916 -39.56 -7.41 -21.57
C PRO A 916 -40.60 -6.36 -21.16
N GLU A 917 -40.19 -5.21 -20.62
CA GLU A 917 -41.06 -4.09 -20.23
C GLU A 917 -41.84 -3.46 -21.39
N HIS A 918 -41.39 -3.65 -22.63
CA HIS A 918 -42.05 -3.13 -23.84
C HIS A 918 -43.11 -4.10 -24.40
N LEU A 919 -43.20 -5.31 -23.86
CA LEU A 919 -44.15 -6.33 -24.30
C LEU A 919 -45.60 -5.88 -24.13
N GLU A 920 -45.92 -5.25 -23.00
CA GLU A 920 -47.28 -4.82 -22.69
C GLU A 920 -47.80 -3.78 -23.71
N GLU A 921 -46.92 -2.87 -24.17
CA GLU A 921 -47.26 -1.89 -25.20
C GLU A 921 -47.52 -2.56 -26.56
N LEU A 922 -46.66 -3.51 -26.95
CA LEU A 922 -46.82 -4.24 -28.21
C LEU A 922 -48.12 -5.06 -28.19
N VAL A 923 -48.35 -5.84 -27.14
CA VAL A 923 -49.55 -6.65 -26.95
C VAL A 923 -50.81 -5.79 -26.95
N ASN A 924 -50.79 -4.65 -26.23
CA ASN A 924 -51.92 -3.71 -26.23
C ASN A 924 -52.16 -3.09 -27.61
N THR A 925 -51.11 -2.91 -28.42
CA THR A 925 -51.26 -2.35 -29.76
C THR A 925 -51.78 -3.39 -30.74
N LEU A 926 -51.25 -4.62 -30.72
CA LEU A 926 -51.78 -5.74 -31.51
C LEU A 926 -53.27 -5.98 -31.20
N ARG A 927 -53.67 -5.91 -29.93
CA ARG A 927 -55.09 -5.99 -29.52
C ARG A 927 -55.93 -4.80 -30.00
N LYS A 928 -55.38 -3.59 -30.09
CA LYS A 928 -56.09 -2.41 -30.61
C LYS A 928 -56.29 -2.45 -32.12
N ILE A 929 -55.40 -3.12 -32.85
CA ILE A 929 -55.48 -3.31 -34.31
C ILE A 929 -56.64 -4.28 -34.68
N ALA A 930 -57.03 -5.17 -33.77
CA ALA A 930 -58.13 -6.13 -33.97
C ALA A 930 -59.05 -6.22 -32.72
N PRO A 931 -60.01 -5.29 -32.55
CA PRO A 931 -60.83 -5.18 -31.34
C PRO A 931 -62.05 -6.14 -31.25
N GLY A 932 -62.21 -7.14 -32.15
CA GLY A 932 -63.40 -7.99 -32.28
C GLY A 932 -63.16 -9.50 -32.18
N THR A 933 -64.16 -10.30 -32.58
CA THR A 933 -64.21 -11.78 -32.41
C THR A 933 -64.45 -12.57 -33.70
N ALA A 934 -63.91 -12.14 -34.85
CA ALA A 934 -64.14 -12.78 -36.16
C ALA A 934 -62.88 -13.41 -36.80
N GLU A 935 -63.03 -14.53 -37.53
CA GLU A 935 -61.97 -15.25 -38.29
C GLU A 935 -61.09 -14.35 -39.19
N LYS A 936 -61.64 -13.24 -39.72
CA LYS A 936 -60.89 -12.29 -40.55
C LYS A 936 -59.84 -11.48 -39.75
N GLU A 937 -60.06 -11.28 -38.44
CA GLU A 937 -59.11 -10.59 -37.56
C GLU A 937 -57.97 -11.53 -37.14
N ALA A 938 -58.24 -12.83 -36.99
CA ALA A 938 -57.20 -13.83 -36.74
C ALA A 938 -56.20 -13.92 -37.90
N ALA A 939 -56.66 -13.85 -39.15
CA ALA A 939 -55.77 -13.78 -40.32
C ALA A 939 -54.90 -12.51 -40.30
N LEU A 940 -55.48 -11.36 -39.94
CA LEU A 940 -54.77 -10.08 -39.90
C LEU A 940 -53.71 -10.02 -38.80
N LEU A 941 -54.01 -10.57 -37.62
CA LEU A 941 -53.04 -10.70 -36.52
C LEU A 941 -51.91 -11.67 -36.88
N ARG A 942 -52.22 -12.79 -37.53
CA ARG A 942 -51.20 -13.74 -38.02
C ARG A 942 -50.25 -13.06 -39.01
N ASP A 943 -50.78 -12.35 -40.00
CA ASP A 943 -49.97 -11.61 -40.98
C ASP A 943 -49.07 -10.56 -40.29
N SER A 944 -49.60 -9.88 -39.26
CA SER A 944 -48.88 -8.85 -38.49
C SER A 944 -47.73 -9.44 -37.67
N ILE A 945 -47.97 -10.58 -37.01
CA ILE A 945 -46.97 -11.29 -36.21
C ILE A 945 -45.89 -11.91 -37.12
N GLU A 946 -46.27 -12.41 -38.30
CA GLU A 946 -45.31 -12.90 -39.29
C GLU A 946 -44.42 -11.77 -39.83
N ALA A 947 -44.96 -10.57 -40.04
CA ALA A 947 -44.18 -9.39 -40.39
C ALA A 947 -43.21 -8.98 -39.26
N LEU A 948 -43.65 -9.04 -38.00
CA LEU A 948 -42.79 -8.83 -36.83
C LEU A 948 -41.66 -9.85 -36.76
N ALA A 949 -41.96 -11.14 -37.00
CA ALA A 949 -40.98 -12.22 -37.00
C ALA A 949 -39.92 -12.00 -38.09
N ARG A 950 -40.33 -11.74 -39.34
CA ARG A 950 -39.42 -11.43 -40.45
C ARG A 950 -38.52 -10.23 -40.17
N THR A 951 -39.08 -9.19 -39.56
CA THR A 951 -38.28 -8.00 -39.25
C THR A 951 -37.35 -8.25 -38.06
N SER A 952 -37.74 -9.09 -37.09
CA SER A 952 -36.85 -9.54 -36.01
C SER A 952 -35.68 -10.37 -36.56
N GLU A 953 -35.91 -11.26 -37.53
CA GLU A 953 -34.85 -12.04 -38.20
C GLU A 953 -33.83 -11.13 -38.88
N SER A 954 -34.25 -10.01 -39.47
CA SER A 954 -33.33 -9.07 -40.15
C SER A 954 -32.29 -8.43 -39.23
N ARG A 955 -32.48 -8.52 -37.90
CA ARG A 955 -31.53 -8.03 -36.87
C ARG A 955 -30.46 -9.05 -36.51
N GLU A 956 -30.60 -10.32 -36.92
CA GLU A 956 -29.64 -11.40 -36.66
C GLU A 956 -28.85 -11.70 -37.95
N GLU A 957 -27.51 -11.64 -37.87
CA GLU A 957 -26.64 -11.86 -39.04
C GLU A 957 -26.85 -13.27 -39.63
N ASN A 958 -27.17 -13.35 -40.93
CA ASN A 958 -27.45 -14.59 -41.67
C ASN A 958 -28.73 -15.37 -41.25
N ALA A 959 -29.66 -14.75 -40.52
CA ALA A 959 -30.94 -15.38 -40.15
C ALA A 959 -32.09 -15.11 -41.15
N SER A 960 -31.85 -14.32 -42.21
CA SER A 960 -32.88 -13.98 -43.20
C SER A 960 -33.46 -15.23 -43.89
N GLY A 961 -34.75 -15.47 -43.73
CA GLY A 961 -35.43 -16.63 -44.32
C GLY A 961 -35.35 -17.90 -43.47
N HIS A 962 -34.82 -17.82 -42.24
CA HIS A 962 -34.76 -18.94 -41.30
C HIS A 962 -36.15 -19.46 -40.95
N GLY A 963 -37.10 -18.59 -40.57
CA GLY A 963 -38.46 -19.01 -40.25
C GLY A 963 -39.18 -19.70 -41.42
N GLU A 964 -38.88 -19.33 -42.67
CA GLU A 964 -39.42 -20.01 -43.85
C GLU A 964 -38.85 -21.41 -44.03
N ALA A 965 -37.55 -21.58 -43.82
CA ALA A 965 -36.89 -22.89 -43.86
C ALA A 965 -37.42 -23.81 -42.75
N VAL A 966 -37.58 -23.29 -41.53
CA VAL A 966 -38.16 -24.04 -40.40
C VAL A 966 -39.60 -24.46 -40.71
N ALA A 967 -40.42 -23.57 -41.23
CA ALA A 967 -41.80 -23.87 -41.62
C ALA A 967 -41.88 -24.98 -42.68
N GLN A 968 -41.00 -24.96 -43.69
CA GLN A 968 -40.91 -26.01 -44.72
C GLN A 968 -40.61 -27.38 -44.09
N TYR A 969 -39.66 -27.47 -43.15
CA TYR A 969 -39.32 -28.72 -42.49
C TYR A 969 -40.41 -29.18 -41.51
N CYS A 970 -41.08 -28.26 -40.81
CA CYS A 970 -42.26 -28.57 -40.01
C CYS A 970 -43.38 -29.16 -40.86
N GLU A 971 -43.64 -28.58 -42.03
CA GLU A 971 -44.66 -29.08 -42.96
C GLU A 971 -44.29 -30.48 -43.49
N MET A 972 -43.03 -30.71 -43.85
CA MET A 972 -42.54 -32.00 -44.31
C MET A 972 -42.74 -33.10 -43.25
N ILE A 973 -42.34 -32.84 -42.00
CA ILE A 973 -42.56 -33.76 -40.88
C ILE A 973 -44.07 -33.98 -40.67
N GLY A 974 -44.86 -32.91 -40.68
CA GLY A 974 -46.31 -32.97 -40.48
C GLY A 974 -47.04 -33.79 -41.54
N ARG A 975 -46.66 -33.66 -42.82
CA ARG A 975 -47.21 -34.45 -43.93
C ARG A 975 -46.88 -35.94 -43.77
N ALA A 976 -45.66 -36.26 -43.38
CA ALA A 976 -45.25 -37.65 -43.11
C ALA A 976 -45.99 -38.27 -41.92
N LEU A 977 -46.39 -37.45 -40.94
CA LEU A 977 -47.27 -37.83 -39.82
C LEU A 977 -48.76 -37.87 -40.18
N ARG A 978 -49.13 -37.52 -41.42
CA ARG A 978 -50.52 -37.46 -41.92
C ARG A 978 -51.41 -36.48 -41.14
N LEU A 979 -50.86 -35.34 -40.74
CA LEU A 979 -51.63 -34.27 -40.11
C LEU A 979 -52.64 -33.66 -41.08
N SER A 980 -53.73 -33.09 -40.54
CA SER A 980 -54.78 -32.45 -41.35
C SER A 980 -54.28 -31.15 -41.99
N GLN A 981 -54.92 -30.69 -43.07
CA GLN A 981 -54.56 -29.42 -43.71
C GLN A 981 -54.61 -28.19 -42.76
N PRO A 982 -55.60 -28.06 -41.85
CA PRO A 982 -55.56 -27.05 -40.80
C PRO A 982 -54.37 -27.16 -39.86
N ASP A 983 -54.02 -28.37 -39.42
CA ASP A 983 -52.86 -28.60 -38.52
C ASP A 983 -51.54 -28.26 -39.22
N LEU A 984 -51.41 -28.56 -40.52
CA LEU A 984 -50.24 -28.18 -41.32
C LEU A 984 -50.08 -26.66 -41.44
N ARG A 985 -51.19 -25.92 -41.62
CA ARG A 985 -51.16 -24.44 -41.63
C ARG A 985 -50.77 -23.84 -40.29
N GLU A 986 -51.16 -24.48 -39.18
CA GLU A 986 -50.72 -24.06 -37.85
C GLU A 986 -49.23 -24.34 -37.61
N LEU A 987 -48.71 -25.46 -38.11
CA LEU A 987 -47.29 -25.77 -38.05
C LEU A 987 -46.44 -24.86 -38.95
N ASP A 988 -46.90 -24.56 -40.16
CA ASP A 988 -46.24 -23.58 -41.05
C ASP A 988 -46.18 -22.21 -40.37
N PHE A 989 -47.32 -21.73 -39.83
CA PHE A 989 -47.36 -20.48 -39.10
C PHE A 989 -46.44 -20.50 -37.85
N ALA A 990 -46.45 -21.57 -37.06
CA ALA A 990 -45.57 -21.74 -35.91
C ALA A 990 -44.08 -21.69 -36.30
N GLY A 991 -43.71 -22.34 -37.41
CA GLY A 991 -42.35 -22.31 -37.96
C GLY A 991 -41.90 -20.90 -38.36
N ARG A 992 -42.78 -20.10 -38.97
CA ARG A 992 -42.45 -18.73 -39.40
C ARG A 992 -42.28 -17.74 -38.25
N VAL A 993 -42.88 -18.01 -37.09
CA VAL A 993 -42.96 -17.03 -35.98
C VAL A 993 -42.34 -17.51 -34.68
N HIS A 994 -41.71 -18.69 -34.66
CA HIS A 994 -41.18 -19.30 -33.43
C HIS A 994 -40.20 -18.39 -32.67
N ASP A 995 -39.41 -17.62 -33.40
CA ASP A 995 -38.39 -16.73 -32.86
C ASP A 995 -38.86 -15.27 -32.71
N VAL A 996 -40.16 -14.98 -32.86
CA VAL A 996 -40.68 -13.60 -32.77
C VAL A 996 -40.33 -12.91 -31.44
N GLY A 997 -40.19 -13.68 -30.35
CA GLY A 997 -39.77 -13.17 -29.04
C GLY A 997 -38.34 -12.62 -28.99
N LYS A 998 -37.46 -13.00 -29.94
CA LYS A 998 -36.09 -12.44 -30.04
C LYS A 998 -36.09 -10.93 -30.29
N MET A 999 -37.23 -10.36 -30.70
CA MET A 999 -37.37 -8.92 -30.88
C MET A 999 -37.04 -8.11 -29.61
N PHE A 1000 -37.23 -8.70 -28.43
CA PHE A 1000 -36.90 -8.05 -27.15
C PHE A 1000 -35.46 -8.29 -26.69
N VAL A 1001 -34.68 -9.10 -27.40
CA VAL A 1001 -33.27 -9.34 -27.12
C VAL A 1001 -32.43 -8.24 -27.79
N PRO A 1002 -31.48 -7.62 -27.08
CA PRO A 1002 -30.60 -6.61 -27.68
C PRO A 1002 -29.75 -7.18 -28.82
N GLU A 1003 -29.53 -6.39 -29.86
CA GLU A 1003 -28.77 -6.80 -31.05
C GLU A 1003 -27.31 -7.18 -30.71
N ARG A 1004 -26.70 -6.49 -29.74
CA ARG A 1004 -25.38 -6.83 -29.18
C ARG A 1004 -25.30 -8.24 -28.56
N VAL A 1005 -26.44 -8.80 -28.13
CA VAL A 1005 -26.52 -10.15 -27.56
C VAL A 1005 -26.78 -11.17 -28.67
N LEU A 1006 -27.66 -10.84 -29.64
CA LEU A 1006 -27.97 -11.68 -30.80
C LEU A 1006 -26.72 -11.92 -31.69
N ASN A 1007 -25.95 -10.87 -31.97
CA ASN A 1007 -24.79 -10.91 -32.89
C ASN A 1007 -23.44 -11.03 -32.17
N LYS A 1008 -23.42 -11.48 -30.90
CA LYS A 1008 -22.17 -11.57 -30.12
C LYS A 1008 -21.26 -12.69 -30.65
N GLN A 1009 -20.00 -12.36 -30.95
CA GLN A 1009 -19.03 -13.33 -31.48
C GLN A 1009 -18.38 -14.25 -30.43
N SER A 1010 -18.39 -13.86 -29.15
CA SER A 1010 -17.89 -14.68 -28.04
C SER A 1010 -19.03 -15.41 -27.33
N SER A 1011 -18.71 -16.44 -26.54
CA SER A 1011 -19.71 -17.09 -25.68
C SER A 1011 -20.49 -16.06 -24.85
N LEU A 1012 -21.81 -16.24 -24.80
CA LEU A 1012 -22.71 -15.43 -23.97
C LEU A 1012 -22.38 -15.64 -22.49
N THR A 1013 -22.46 -14.58 -21.68
CA THR A 1013 -22.41 -14.69 -20.22
C THR A 1013 -23.71 -15.33 -19.69
N ASP A 1014 -23.71 -15.80 -18.45
CA ASP A 1014 -24.92 -16.36 -17.83
C ASP A 1014 -26.08 -15.36 -17.80
N GLU A 1015 -25.80 -14.07 -17.61
CA GLU A 1015 -26.79 -12.99 -17.66
C GLU A 1015 -27.34 -12.76 -19.08
N GLU A 1016 -26.46 -12.72 -20.08
CA GLU A 1016 -26.86 -12.56 -21.48
C GLU A 1016 -27.63 -13.77 -22.01
N PHE A 1017 -27.22 -14.97 -21.61
CA PHE A 1017 -27.94 -16.20 -21.92
C PHE A 1017 -29.29 -16.26 -21.18
N GLY A 1018 -29.38 -15.68 -19.98
CA GLY A 1018 -30.64 -15.47 -19.27
C GLY A 1018 -31.63 -14.62 -20.05
N LEU A 1019 -31.16 -13.52 -20.67
CA LEU A 1019 -32.01 -12.68 -21.54
C LEU A 1019 -32.49 -13.43 -22.78
N LEU A 1020 -31.63 -14.26 -23.39
CA LEU A 1020 -32.01 -15.06 -24.54
C LEU A 1020 -33.04 -16.14 -24.17
N LYS A 1021 -32.96 -16.74 -22.98
CA LYS A 1021 -33.91 -17.77 -22.50
C LYS A 1021 -35.34 -17.29 -22.32
N GLU A 1022 -35.57 -15.98 -22.25
CA GLU A 1022 -36.91 -15.42 -22.11
C GLU A 1022 -37.70 -15.39 -23.43
N HIS A 1023 -37.04 -15.46 -24.59
CA HIS A 1023 -37.71 -15.30 -25.88
C HIS A 1023 -38.86 -16.28 -26.17
N PRO A 1024 -38.84 -17.57 -25.74
CA PRO A 1024 -39.96 -18.48 -26.00
C PRO A 1024 -41.21 -18.05 -25.23
N ARG A 1025 -41.04 -17.57 -24.00
CA ARG A 1025 -42.13 -17.03 -23.17
C ARG A 1025 -42.69 -15.75 -23.76
N LEU A 1026 -41.82 -14.80 -24.13
CA LEU A 1026 -42.22 -13.53 -24.74
C LEU A 1026 -42.92 -13.74 -26.09
N GLY A 1027 -42.44 -14.69 -26.90
CA GLY A 1027 -43.10 -15.10 -28.14
C GLY A 1027 -44.48 -15.71 -27.89
N GLY A 1028 -44.60 -16.58 -26.88
CA GLY A 1028 -45.89 -17.12 -26.43
C GLY A 1028 -46.91 -16.04 -26.07
N GLU A 1029 -46.49 -15.01 -25.34
CA GLU A 1029 -47.35 -13.89 -24.95
C GLU A 1029 -47.81 -13.02 -26.13
N ILE A 1030 -46.97 -12.86 -27.17
CA ILE A 1030 -47.39 -12.22 -28.42
C ILE A 1030 -48.46 -13.08 -29.09
N LEU A 1031 -48.24 -14.39 -29.19
CA LEU A 1031 -49.16 -15.31 -29.86
C LEU A 1031 -50.48 -15.51 -29.11
N ALA A 1032 -50.50 -15.28 -27.79
CA ALA A 1032 -51.72 -15.25 -26.99
C ALA A 1032 -52.71 -14.17 -27.44
N THR A 1033 -52.30 -13.20 -28.27
CA THR A 1033 -53.20 -12.22 -28.89
C THR A 1033 -54.01 -12.80 -30.06
N VAL A 1034 -53.59 -13.92 -30.65
CA VAL A 1034 -54.25 -14.55 -31.80
C VAL A 1034 -55.44 -15.39 -31.31
N PRO A 1035 -56.68 -15.11 -31.75
CA PRO A 1035 -57.83 -15.94 -31.42
C PRO A 1035 -57.62 -17.40 -31.86
N ASN A 1036 -57.96 -18.35 -30.98
CA ASN A 1036 -57.75 -19.79 -31.19
C ASN A 1036 -56.27 -20.19 -31.43
N GLY A 1037 -55.31 -19.39 -30.98
CA GLY A 1037 -53.87 -19.63 -31.16
C GLY A 1037 -53.18 -20.51 -30.10
N GLU A 1038 -53.93 -21.04 -29.11
CA GLU A 1038 -53.35 -21.71 -27.91
C GLU A 1038 -52.38 -22.85 -28.23
N ARG A 1039 -52.64 -23.61 -29.29
CA ARG A 1039 -51.78 -24.73 -29.71
C ARG A 1039 -50.44 -24.24 -30.25
N VAL A 1040 -50.45 -23.16 -31.03
CA VAL A 1040 -49.24 -22.52 -31.57
C VAL A 1040 -48.48 -21.81 -30.45
N GLN A 1041 -49.18 -21.11 -29.56
CA GLN A 1041 -48.59 -20.51 -28.37
C GLN A 1041 -47.79 -21.53 -27.55
N LYS A 1042 -48.43 -22.65 -27.16
CA LYS A 1042 -47.76 -23.71 -26.40
C LYS A 1042 -46.61 -24.37 -27.17
N ALA A 1043 -46.70 -24.42 -28.49
CA ALA A 1043 -45.62 -24.94 -29.33
C ALA A 1043 -44.38 -24.05 -29.24
N ILE A 1044 -44.56 -22.74 -29.30
CA ILE A 1044 -43.48 -21.76 -29.24
C ILE A 1044 -42.92 -21.65 -27.82
N GLU A 1045 -43.75 -21.66 -26.78
CA GLU A 1045 -43.26 -21.62 -25.40
C GLU A 1045 -42.35 -22.80 -25.05
N ALA A 1046 -42.60 -23.98 -25.64
CA ALA A 1046 -41.90 -25.23 -25.31
C ALA A 1046 -40.89 -25.70 -26.38
N HIS A 1047 -40.60 -24.92 -27.44
CA HIS A 1047 -39.75 -25.40 -28.54
C HIS A 1047 -38.26 -25.58 -28.19
N HIS A 1048 -37.81 -25.00 -27.07
CA HIS A 1048 -36.45 -25.22 -26.51
C HIS A 1048 -36.41 -26.29 -25.40
N GLU A 1049 -37.53 -26.97 -25.14
CA GLU A 1049 -37.55 -28.12 -24.23
C GLU A 1049 -36.78 -29.30 -24.84
N CYS A 1050 -35.97 -29.97 -24.03
CA CYS A 1050 -35.22 -31.15 -24.44
C CYS A 1050 -35.99 -32.42 -24.06
N PHE A 1051 -35.99 -33.43 -24.93
CA PHE A 1051 -36.73 -34.68 -24.73
C PHE A 1051 -36.37 -35.43 -23.41
N ASP A 1052 -35.18 -35.22 -22.86
CA ASP A 1052 -34.71 -35.76 -21.58
C ASP A 1052 -35.05 -34.90 -20.35
N GLY A 1053 -35.64 -33.71 -20.55
CA GLY A 1053 -35.99 -32.75 -19.50
C GLY A 1053 -34.91 -31.70 -19.18
N SER A 1054 -33.81 -31.65 -19.94
CA SER A 1054 -32.72 -30.67 -19.72
C SER A 1054 -32.94 -29.29 -20.36
N GLY A 1055 -34.09 -29.09 -21.02
CA GLY A 1055 -34.44 -27.86 -21.73
C GLY A 1055 -35.07 -26.78 -20.84
N TYR A 1056 -35.61 -25.75 -21.48
CA TYR A 1056 -36.25 -24.61 -20.83
C TYR A 1056 -37.49 -24.18 -21.64
N PRO A 1057 -38.45 -23.45 -21.04
CA PRO A 1057 -38.46 -22.85 -19.71
C PRO A 1057 -39.08 -23.69 -18.57
N ALA A 1058 -39.88 -24.71 -18.87
CA ALA A 1058 -40.66 -25.49 -17.91
C ALA A 1058 -40.03 -26.85 -17.54
N GLY A 1059 -39.02 -27.31 -18.29
CA GLY A 1059 -38.31 -28.58 -18.01
C GLY A 1059 -39.13 -29.82 -18.34
N LEU A 1060 -40.00 -29.73 -19.34
CA LEU A 1060 -40.90 -30.81 -19.77
C LEU A 1060 -40.10 -31.98 -20.35
N ARG A 1061 -40.56 -33.23 -20.10
CA ARG A 1061 -39.83 -34.43 -20.53
C ARG A 1061 -40.64 -35.33 -21.45
N GLY A 1062 -39.99 -35.82 -22.51
CA GLY A 1062 -40.57 -36.80 -23.43
C GLY A 1062 -41.86 -36.30 -24.10
N GLU A 1063 -42.94 -37.05 -23.93
CA GLU A 1063 -44.24 -36.73 -24.52
C GLU A 1063 -45.03 -35.64 -23.77
N GLU A 1064 -44.54 -35.20 -22.61
CA GLU A 1064 -45.08 -34.01 -21.93
C GLU A 1064 -44.84 -32.73 -22.76
N ILE A 1065 -43.81 -32.73 -23.61
CA ILE A 1065 -43.55 -31.66 -24.58
C ILE A 1065 -44.61 -31.73 -25.69
N PRO A 1066 -45.35 -30.63 -25.97
CA PRO A 1066 -46.33 -30.60 -27.04
C PRO A 1066 -45.78 -31.13 -28.36
N GLN A 1067 -46.55 -31.97 -29.08
CA GLN A 1067 -46.07 -32.57 -30.33
C GLN A 1067 -45.65 -31.51 -31.37
N TRP A 1068 -46.30 -30.34 -31.39
CA TRP A 1068 -45.96 -29.22 -32.27
C TRP A 1068 -44.61 -28.60 -31.88
N ALA A 1069 -44.32 -28.46 -30.58
CA ALA A 1069 -43.00 -28.02 -30.08
C ALA A 1069 -41.90 -29.02 -30.45
N ARG A 1070 -42.15 -30.33 -30.32
CA ARG A 1070 -41.18 -31.37 -30.71
C ARG A 1070 -40.88 -31.36 -32.21
N ILE A 1071 -41.88 -31.12 -33.06
CA ILE A 1071 -41.71 -30.97 -34.52
C ILE A 1071 -40.90 -29.70 -34.82
N LEU A 1072 -41.25 -28.59 -34.18
CA LEU A 1072 -40.59 -27.30 -34.34
C LEU A 1072 -39.11 -27.36 -33.90
N ALA A 1073 -38.81 -27.97 -32.77
CA ALA A 1073 -37.44 -28.13 -32.25
C ALA A 1073 -36.52 -28.91 -33.20
N VAL A 1074 -37.06 -29.95 -33.86
CA VAL A 1074 -36.29 -30.75 -34.84
C VAL A 1074 -36.10 -29.99 -36.15
N ALA A 1075 -37.13 -29.28 -36.61
CA ALA A 1075 -37.08 -28.46 -37.82
C ALA A 1075 -36.13 -27.27 -37.67
N ASP A 1076 -36.21 -26.55 -36.54
CA ASP A 1076 -35.34 -25.42 -36.20
C ASP A 1076 -33.88 -25.86 -36.08
N ALA A 1077 -33.60 -26.95 -35.35
CA ALA A 1077 -32.25 -27.47 -35.24
C ALA A 1077 -31.66 -27.89 -36.58
N TYR A 1078 -32.46 -28.48 -37.48
CA TYR A 1078 -31.99 -28.84 -38.82
C TYR A 1078 -31.66 -27.58 -39.65
N ALA A 1079 -32.58 -26.62 -39.71
CA ALA A 1079 -32.37 -25.36 -40.43
C ALA A 1079 -31.14 -24.59 -39.92
N ASN A 1080 -30.95 -24.55 -38.60
CA ASN A 1080 -29.79 -23.92 -37.96
C ASN A 1080 -28.46 -24.62 -38.27
N LEU A 1081 -28.45 -25.95 -38.43
CA LEU A 1081 -27.26 -26.72 -38.76
C LEU A 1081 -26.87 -26.59 -40.24
N THR A 1082 -27.83 -26.37 -41.13
CA THR A 1082 -27.60 -26.26 -42.58
C THR A 1082 -27.38 -24.82 -43.08
N THR A 1083 -27.60 -23.82 -42.22
CA THR A 1083 -27.37 -22.40 -42.55
C THR A 1083 -25.92 -22.00 -42.30
N ASP A 1084 -25.34 -21.20 -43.20
CA ASP A 1084 -23.99 -20.65 -43.06
C ASP A 1084 -23.91 -19.67 -41.88
N ARG A 1085 -22.92 -19.85 -41.00
CA ARG A 1085 -22.66 -18.94 -39.87
C ARG A 1085 -21.33 -18.22 -40.07
N HIS A 1086 -21.17 -17.04 -39.47
CA HIS A 1086 -20.00 -16.17 -39.65
C HIS A 1086 -18.62 -16.83 -39.43
N LEU A 1087 -18.56 -17.92 -38.65
CA LEU A 1087 -17.31 -18.63 -38.30
C LEU A 1087 -17.27 -20.10 -38.79
N ALA A 1088 -18.33 -20.60 -39.43
CA ALA A 1088 -18.37 -21.98 -39.93
C ALA A 1088 -19.40 -22.13 -41.06
N PRO A 1089 -19.04 -22.78 -42.18
CA PRO A 1089 -20.01 -23.10 -43.24
C PRO A 1089 -21.08 -24.06 -42.69
N GLY A 1090 -22.30 -23.92 -43.21
CA GLY A 1090 -23.42 -24.79 -42.92
C GLY A 1090 -23.08 -26.25 -43.20
N LYS A 1091 -23.56 -27.16 -42.34
CA LYS A 1091 -23.35 -28.59 -42.52
C LYS A 1091 -24.12 -29.08 -43.75
N THR A 1092 -23.58 -30.08 -44.44
CA THR A 1092 -24.36 -30.78 -45.47
C THR A 1092 -25.56 -31.47 -44.84
N SER A 1093 -26.61 -31.75 -45.62
CA SER A 1093 -27.80 -32.47 -45.14
C SER A 1093 -27.46 -33.78 -44.42
N GLU A 1094 -26.49 -34.56 -44.92
CA GLU A 1094 -26.01 -35.78 -44.26
C GLU A 1094 -25.36 -35.51 -42.90
N GLN A 1095 -24.54 -34.47 -42.81
CA GLN A 1095 -23.86 -34.09 -41.58
C GLN A 1095 -24.84 -33.51 -40.55
N ALA A 1096 -25.83 -32.74 -40.99
CA ALA A 1096 -26.89 -32.22 -40.14
C ALA A 1096 -27.78 -33.35 -39.59
N ILE A 1097 -28.18 -34.32 -40.43
CA ILE A 1097 -28.93 -35.51 -40.00
C ILE A 1097 -28.12 -36.33 -38.98
N ALA A 1098 -26.83 -36.58 -39.25
CA ALA A 1098 -25.97 -37.33 -38.34
C ALA A 1098 -25.85 -36.65 -36.95
N GLU A 1099 -25.81 -35.31 -36.92
CA GLU A 1099 -25.82 -34.53 -35.68
C GLU A 1099 -27.16 -34.66 -34.93
N LEU A 1100 -28.28 -34.58 -35.64
CA LEU A 1100 -29.60 -34.78 -35.01
C LEU A 1100 -29.80 -36.20 -34.49
N GLU A 1101 -29.32 -37.22 -35.21
CA GLU A 1101 -29.34 -38.62 -34.79
C GLU A 1101 -28.52 -38.86 -33.51
N LYS A 1102 -27.39 -38.14 -33.34
CA LYS A 1102 -26.58 -38.20 -32.12
C LYS A 1102 -27.34 -37.73 -30.86
N TYR A 1103 -28.24 -36.76 -31.02
CA TYR A 1103 -29.06 -36.21 -29.93
C TYR A 1103 -30.51 -36.73 -29.91
N SER A 1104 -30.80 -37.76 -30.72
CA SER A 1104 -32.10 -38.44 -30.74
C SER A 1104 -32.39 -39.12 -29.40
N GLY A 1105 -33.55 -38.85 -28.82
CA GLY A 1105 -33.99 -39.37 -27.52
C GLY A 1105 -33.40 -38.64 -26.30
N THR A 1106 -32.55 -37.62 -26.52
CA THR A 1106 -32.03 -36.73 -25.46
C THR A 1106 -32.51 -35.30 -25.68
N LYS A 1107 -31.98 -34.58 -26.68
CA LYS A 1107 -32.51 -33.24 -27.01
C LYS A 1107 -33.77 -33.31 -27.86
N TYR A 1108 -33.79 -34.23 -28.83
CA TYR A 1108 -34.83 -34.31 -29.85
C TYR A 1108 -35.65 -35.59 -29.74
N ASP A 1109 -36.90 -35.56 -30.19
CA ASP A 1109 -37.71 -36.76 -30.35
C ASP A 1109 -37.16 -37.64 -31.47
N GLY A 1110 -36.68 -38.83 -31.11
CA GLY A 1110 -36.06 -39.76 -32.05
C GLY A 1110 -37.00 -40.31 -33.13
N MET A 1111 -38.32 -40.31 -32.93
CA MET A 1111 -39.26 -40.63 -34.00
C MET A 1111 -39.23 -39.54 -35.07
N LEU A 1112 -39.30 -38.27 -34.67
CA LEU A 1112 -39.35 -37.13 -35.58
C LEU A 1112 -38.05 -36.95 -36.35
N VAL A 1113 -36.89 -37.16 -35.70
CA VAL A 1113 -35.58 -37.14 -36.37
C VAL A 1113 -35.52 -38.20 -37.48
N ARG A 1114 -35.99 -39.43 -37.22
CA ARG A 1114 -36.05 -40.49 -38.24
C ARG A 1114 -37.00 -40.17 -39.38
N ILE A 1115 -38.13 -39.53 -39.09
CA ILE A 1115 -39.09 -39.09 -40.11
C ILE A 1115 -38.43 -38.04 -41.00
N LEU A 1116 -37.86 -36.98 -40.42
CA LEU A 1116 -37.17 -35.92 -41.17
C LEU A 1116 -36.05 -36.49 -42.05
N ALA A 1117 -35.20 -37.36 -41.48
CA ALA A 1117 -34.10 -37.99 -42.21
C ALA A 1117 -34.56 -38.86 -43.40
N ARG A 1118 -35.72 -39.53 -43.26
CA ARG A 1118 -36.30 -40.34 -44.33
C ARG A 1118 -36.86 -39.46 -45.45
N GLU A 1119 -37.62 -38.42 -45.11
CA GLU A 1119 -38.23 -37.53 -46.11
C GLU A 1119 -37.17 -36.75 -46.89
N LEU A 1120 -36.11 -36.24 -46.23
CA LEU A 1120 -34.99 -35.57 -46.90
C LEU A 1120 -34.24 -36.49 -47.88
N LYS A 1121 -34.07 -37.77 -47.52
CA LYS A 1121 -33.47 -38.77 -48.41
C LYS A 1121 -34.37 -39.06 -49.63
N ALA A 1122 -35.69 -39.06 -49.45
CA ALA A 1122 -36.66 -39.28 -50.52
C ALA A 1122 -36.77 -38.06 -51.47
N GLU A 1123 -36.72 -36.84 -50.93
CA GLU A 1123 -36.76 -35.61 -51.73
C GLU A 1123 -35.49 -35.46 -52.60
N ARG A 1124 -34.32 -35.80 -52.06
CA ARG A 1124 -33.06 -35.83 -52.83
C ARG A 1124 -33.06 -36.86 -53.94
N SER A 1125 -33.60 -38.06 -53.71
CA SER A 1125 -33.67 -39.09 -54.76
C SER A 1125 -34.69 -38.75 -55.86
N MET A 1126 -35.71 -37.93 -55.57
CA MET A 1126 -36.61 -37.35 -56.58
C MET A 1126 -35.94 -36.23 -57.38
N ASN A 1127 -35.18 -35.32 -56.74
CA ASN A 1127 -34.50 -34.20 -57.42
C ASN A 1127 -33.26 -34.60 -58.24
N LEU A 1128 -32.65 -35.75 -57.97
CA LEU A 1128 -31.57 -36.33 -58.79
C LEU A 1128 -32.09 -37.13 -60.01
N GLY A 1129 -33.41 -37.35 -60.10
CA GLY A 1129 -34.09 -38.07 -61.18
C GLY A 1129 -34.87 -37.20 -62.17
N SER A 1130 -34.84 -35.88 -62.00
CA SER A 1130 -35.32 -34.83 -62.93
C SER A 1130 -34.14 -34.11 -63.55
#